data_AF-A0A8C6NI96-F1
#
_entry.id   AF-A0A8C6NI96-F1
#
_cell.length_a   1.000
_cell.length_b   1.000
_cell.length_c   1.000
_cell.angle_alpha   90.00
_cell.angle_beta   90.00
_cell.angle_gamma   90.00
#
_symmetry.space_group_name_H-M   'P 1'
#
loop_
_entity.id
_entity.type
_entity.pdbx_description
1 polymer ?
#
loop_
_entity_poly.entity_id
_entity_poly.type
_entity_poly.pdbx_seq_one_letter_code
_entity_poly.pdbx_strand_id
1 'polypeptide(L)'
;VAGTKALEDMSLDSGYAAGDFCPSLSLSSSGRSGQTQPHAGTRRSSWWQHNGSWDTVSTLTEDAVDILSKCPHLPDLEEYPWTEGELQEVVRKVSGSEASISLEAVHRLSVLLRRALVRISREAQRLSELHRRCTRQEVQSAVRLVLSWGLAERCVSSAVRAVTLHCMSSGGTARQLRKSARCGLTLPVGRFFRWMVETRVSVRVHEYAAVCLTACMESLAEEVVGRALRLEEEVRARSDRSTCCPVGPELLDRTVSSDAELWGVLQPYEHLICGRNANGELSLPAHISPYMKAPKDSVEIMEDAYIQLELRTLEQSLLATCVGSITELSDLVSRAMHHMQHLRSSSPSISSSRSASQPSASWCPDALRSLYYFLSSPQMESLENPNLDPPSLMLSRERPFLLLPPLMEWIRVALVHAEHRRSLLVDSDDVRQAARLLLPGLDCVPRQLRSECCFQSFKSLDAKAASAKFQLDLGFRMLSCGRADLVQRAKWVLGAEGVNAMDDQGMTPLMFASAAGDEALVQVLVEAGAHLNLQVPVCSATHPSVHHGSRHWVALTFAVLHGHMSVAQLLLEAGADVEGGALLDGQETSAETPLQLAAAAGNYEMVGLLLSHGADPLFRVHHGNSLTSPLYEDMNCFSYAAAHGHRNVVRRLLLQPRHRKENILSLEEILAEGVEEQETEHCSSTLDSSSVPLKPCKATMRALQQAAYYSAEHGYLDVTMELHKMGVRWRLHTWLESLRRAQQLCRYEVMVSLLTEFPSIQTEDYSPELLSTGVPLMVHMLETSKDYVITKRLASALSHCYGPAPIPAVPPMDVTLSTHLVAACFRSDSHFLDNEDMSDVTFMVEGRPFFAHRVLLLSASERSSALTLWETSCWVGKCNWSLVVKLVCVQVMMRSLYCGGTEGMKMSPSEATKLLPVAAFFQLRRLQRCCETTLSQSLTLSNAVSVYQAAKVRKRFRRFRS
;
A
#
# COMPACT_ATOMS: atom_id res chain seq x y z
N VAL A 1 18.68 11.06 -11.43
CA VAL A 1 19.59 11.01 -10.27
C VAL A 1 19.51 12.36 -9.58
N ALA A 2 18.55 12.48 -8.69
CA ALA A 2 18.44 13.52 -7.67
C ALA A 2 18.17 12.70 -6.39
N GLY A 3 19.02 12.86 -5.38
CA GLY A 3 19.00 12.05 -4.16
C GLY A 3 17.65 12.18 -3.46
N THR A 4 16.86 11.12 -3.54
CA THR A 4 15.63 10.92 -2.78
C THR A 4 16.04 10.53 -1.37
N LYS A 5 15.66 11.30 -0.35
CA LYS A 5 15.66 10.83 1.04
C LYS A 5 14.50 9.84 1.20
N ALA A 6 14.60 8.69 0.55
CA ALA A 6 13.58 7.66 0.56
C ALA A 6 13.92 6.65 1.64
N LEU A 7 13.35 6.79 2.85
CA LEU A 7 13.20 5.69 3.84
C LEU A 7 14.42 4.77 4.05
N GLU A 8 15.64 5.24 3.79
CA GLU A 8 16.89 4.51 4.08
C GLU A 8 17.04 4.28 5.60
N ASP A 9 16.27 5.03 6.41
CA ASP A 9 16.11 4.84 7.86
C ASP A 9 15.07 3.76 8.26
N MET A 10 14.39 3.10 7.30
CA MET A 10 13.62 1.87 7.59
C MET A 10 14.38 0.60 7.24
N SER A 11 15.37 0.63 6.36
CA SER A 11 16.29 -0.50 6.26
C SER A 11 17.05 -0.59 7.57
N LEU A 12 16.77 -1.65 8.36
CA LEU A 12 17.71 -2.15 9.34
C LEU A 12 19.05 -2.29 8.60
N ASP A 13 19.99 -1.41 8.92
CA ASP A 13 21.25 -1.24 8.22
C ASP A 13 21.88 -2.62 8.01
N SER A 14 21.88 -3.10 6.78
CA SER A 14 22.36 -4.43 6.45
C SER A 14 23.88 -4.37 6.34
N GLY A 15 24.55 -4.13 7.47
CA GLY A 15 25.97 -4.34 7.68
C GLY A 15 26.33 -5.82 7.88
N TYR A 16 25.53 -6.74 7.38
CA TYR A 16 25.77 -8.19 7.47
C TYR A 16 25.85 -8.80 6.07
N ALA A 17 26.90 -8.42 5.35
CA ALA A 17 27.52 -9.32 4.39
C ALA A 17 28.54 -10.18 5.17
N ALA A 18 28.50 -11.48 4.96
CA ALA A 18 29.42 -12.43 5.56
C ALA A 18 30.88 -12.10 5.19
N GLY A 19 31.79 -12.30 6.16
CA GLY A 19 33.24 -12.28 5.95
C GLY A 19 33.99 -11.17 6.70
N ASP A 20 34.19 -11.35 8.00
CA ASP A 20 35.53 -11.47 8.59
C ASP A 20 35.46 -11.54 10.13
N PHE A 21 36.01 -12.61 10.68
CA PHE A 21 36.27 -12.73 12.10
C PHE A 21 37.36 -11.75 12.51
N CYS A 22 37.07 -10.85 13.46
CA CYS A 22 38.02 -10.46 14.52
C CYS A 22 37.33 -9.78 15.71
N PRO A 23 37.92 -9.86 16.91
CA PRO A 23 37.20 -9.86 18.18
C PRO A 23 36.92 -8.46 18.73
N SER A 24 35.93 -8.42 19.61
CA SER A 24 35.62 -7.36 20.58
C SER A 24 36.84 -6.55 21.03
N LEU A 25 36.85 -5.25 20.72
CA LEU A 25 37.57 -4.24 21.50
C LEU A 25 36.76 -2.95 21.62
N SER A 26 36.56 -2.61 22.88
CA SER A 26 36.06 -1.36 23.45
C SER A 26 36.71 -0.11 22.86
N LEU A 27 35.93 0.94 22.56
CA LEU A 27 36.32 2.35 22.52
C LEU A 27 35.01 3.17 22.60
N SER A 28 34.66 3.80 23.73
CA SER A 28 35.19 5.07 24.21
C SER A 28 35.42 6.08 23.08
N SER A 29 34.46 7.00 22.89
CA SER A 29 34.73 8.29 22.25
C SER A 29 34.05 9.41 23.04
N SER A 30 34.83 9.99 23.96
CA SER A 30 34.65 11.38 24.37
C SER A 30 35.04 12.29 23.20
N GLY A 31 34.13 13.18 22.81
CA GLY A 31 34.41 14.29 21.90
C GLY A 31 33.69 15.53 22.39
N ARG A 32 34.42 16.41 23.09
CA ARG A 32 33.95 17.70 23.60
C ARG A 32 33.54 18.64 22.46
N SER A 33 32.39 19.30 22.62
CA SER A 33 32.22 20.69 22.18
C SER A 33 31.53 21.47 23.29
N GLY A 34 32.24 22.44 23.86
CA GLY A 34 31.79 23.23 24.99
C GLY A 34 30.77 24.29 24.61
N GLN A 35 29.73 24.42 25.42
CA GLN A 35 29.10 25.70 25.71
C GLN A 35 28.81 25.76 27.21
N THR A 36 29.32 26.83 27.81
CA THR A 36 29.18 27.24 29.20
C THR A 36 27.72 27.49 29.57
N GLN A 37 27.23 26.86 30.64
CA GLN A 37 26.10 27.37 31.43
C GLN A 37 26.52 27.56 32.89
N PRO A 38 26.03 28.63 33.56
CA PRO A 38 26.41 28.97 34.92
C PRO A 38 25.64 28.12 35.94
N HIS A 39 26.27 27.95 37.09
CA HIS A 39 25.71 27.35 38.30
C HIS A 39 24.35 27.93 38.69
N ALA A 40 23.39 27.06 39.02
CA ALA A 40 22.35 27.34 40.00
C ALA A 40 21.85 26.07 40.69
N GLY A 41 22.21 25.93 41.97
CA GLY A 41 21.25 25.58 43.02
C GLY A 41 20.76 24.14 43.13
N THR A 42 21.51 23.34 43.88
CA THR A 42 21.04 22.16 44.62
C THR A 42 19.75 22.50 45.40
N ARG A 43 18.60 21.95 44.99
CA ARG A 43 17.43 21.80 45.87
C ARG A 43 17.05 20.31 45.93
N ARG A 44 17.56 19.66 46.97
CA ARG A 44 16.91 18.48 47.56
C ARG A 44 15.51 18.90 48.00
N SER A 45 14.47 18.29 47.43
CA SER A 45 13.18 18.22 48.11
C SER A 45 12.66 16.79 48.06
N SER A 46 12.36 16.31 49.26
CA SER A 46 11.73 15.06 49.66
C SER A 46 10.32 14.91 49.10
N TRP A 47 10.08 14.06 48.09
CA TRP A 47 8.74 13.84 47.53
C TRP A 47 8.51 12.42 47.02
N TRP A 48 8.68 11.37 47.84
CA TRP A 48 8.13 10.04 47.53
C TRP A 48 7.79 9.30 48.83
N GLN A 49 6.64 9.64 49.42
CA GLN A 49 6.01 8.84 50.46
C GLN A 49 4.51 8.81 50.16
N HIS A 50 4.09 7.87 49.33
CA HIS A 50 2.70 7.42 49.33
C HIS A 50 2.67 5.90 49.23
N ASN A 51 2.07 5.31 50.26
CA ASN A 51 1.74 3.90 50.39
C ASN A 51 0.94 3.39 49.18
N GLY A 52 1.11 2.11 48.86
CA GLY A 52 0.31 1.39 47.88
C GLY A 52 -1.19 1.60 48.14
N SER A 53 -1.87 2.21 47.18
CA SER A 53 -3.31 2.38 47.17
C SER A 53 -3.84 1.95 45.81
N TRP A 54 -4.97 1.23 45.86
CA TRP A 54 -5.70 0.57 44.77
C TRP A 54 -6.37 1.51 43.76
N ASP A 55 -5.97 2.77 43.73
CA ASP A 55 -6.54 3.76 42.83
C ASP A 55 -5.58 4.00 41.67
N THR A 56 -6.03 3.63 40.47
CA THR A 56 -5.44 4.03 39.18
C THR A 56 -5.52 5.55 39.04
N VAL A 57 -4.61 6.27 39.70
CA VAL A 57 -4.47 7.71 39.58
C VAL A 57 -3.85 8.03 38.21
N SER A 58 -4.54 8.91 37.47
CA SER A 58 -4.09 9.54 36.22
C SER A 58 -2.58 9.75 36.18
N THR A 59 -1.93 9.20 35.15
CA THR A 59 -0.47 9.27 34.97
C THR A 59 0.03 10.56 34.33
N LEU A 60 -0.82 11.57 34.13
CA LEU A 60 -0.34 12.87 33.65
C LEU A 60 0.13 13.72 34.83
N THR A 61 1.44 13.76 35.02
CA THR A 61 2.11 14.93 35.58
C THR A 61 2.19 15.99 34.48
N GLU A 62 2.20 17.29 34.85
CA GLU A 62 2.35 18.41 33.90
C GLU A 62 3.61 18.28 33.03
N ASP A 63 4.57 17.44 33.44
CA ASP A 63 5.83 17.09 32.74
C ASP A 63 5.68 16.08 31.58
N ALA A 64 4.51 15.44 31.38
CA ALA A 64 4.35 14.39 30.38
C ALA A 64 4.54 14.86 28.93
N VAL A 65 4.15 16.10 28.61
CA VAL A 65 4.33 16.71 27.28
C VAL A 65 5.82 17.00 27.02
N ASP A 66 6.54 17.45 28.04
CA ASP A 66 7.99 17.72 27.99
C ASP A 66 8.83 16.43 27.92
N ILE A 67 8.30 15.30 28.38
CA ILE A 67 8.93 13.98 28.24
C ILE A 67 8.65 13.39 26.86
N LEU A 68 7.41 13.46 26.37
CA LEU A 68 7.03 12.96 25.05
C LEU A 68 7.78 13.72 23.93
N SER A 69 8.04 15.02 24.10
CA SER A 69 8.84 15.81 23.14
C SER A 69 10.31 15.37 23.04
N LYS A 70 10.83 14.63 24.03
CA LYS A 70 12.19 14.06 24.01
C LYS A 70 12.23 12.64 23.43
N CYS A 71 11.08 12.03 23.17
CA CYS A 71 11.00 10.69 22.57
C CYS A 71 11.36 10.71 21.08
N PRO A 72 11.91 9.61 20.55
CA PRO A 72 12.20 9.50 19.14
C PRO A 72 10.92 9.56 18.30
N HIS A 73 11.03 10.19 17.13
CA HIS A 73 9.93 10.42 16.19
C HIS A 73 9.98 9.47 14.99
N LEU A 74 8.80 9.12 14.46
CA LEU A 74 8.66 8.41 13.21
C LEU A 74 9.17 9.25 12.03
N PRO A 75 9.73 8.62 10.99
CA PRO A 75 10.16 9.31 9.79
C PRO A 75 8.95 9.89 9.05
N ASP A 76 9.09 11.13 8.58
CA ASP A 76 8.09 11.76 7.74
C ASP A 76 8.13 11.15 6.33
N LEU A 77 6.98 10.62 5.91
CA LEU A 77 6.85 9.92 4.64
C LEU A 77 6.59 10.92 3.49
N GLU A 78 7.62 11.18 2.68
CA GLU A 78 7.51 12.04 1.48
C GLU A 78 6.69 11.37 0.36
N GLU A 79 6.86 10.05 0.16
CA GLU A 79 6.15 9.28 -0.87
C GLU A 79 5.19 8.24 -0.26
N TYR A 80 3.89 8.34 -0.57
CA TYR A 80 2.84 7.41 -0.12
C TYR A 80 2.02 6.85 -1.30
N PRO A 81 1.37 5.69 -1.13
CA PRO A 81 0.77 4.95 -2.24
C PRO A 81 -0.63 5.43 -2.69
N TRP A 82 -1.21 6.47 -2.09
CA TRP A 82 -2.54 7.01 -2.47
C TRP A 82 -2.49 8.48 -2.91
N THR A 83 -3.51 8.95 -3.62
CA THR A 83 -3.73 10.39 -3.86
C THR A 83 -4.85 10.94 -2.98
N GLU A 84 -4.87 12.26 -2.76
CA GLU A 84 -5.93 12.90 -1.99
C GLU A 84 -7.32 12.71 -2.64
N GLY A 85 -7.38 12.66 -3.97
CA GLY A 85 -8.63 12.37 -4.70
C GLY A 85 -9.16 10.95 -4.48
N GLU A 86 -8.28 9.96 -4.36
CA GLU A 86 -8.70 8.58 -4.02
C GLU A 86 -9.15 8.48 -2.57
N LEU A 87 -8.46 9.17 -1.64
CA LEU A 87 -8.88 9.22 -0.25
C LEU A 87 -10.23 9.94 -0.09
N GLN A 88 -10.49 10.98 -0.89
CA GLN A 88 -11.80 11.64 -0.94
C GLN A 88 -12.91 10.68 -1.38
N GLU A 89 -12.62 9.74 -2.28
CA GLU A 89 -13.59 8.73 -2.71
C GLU A 89 -13.87 7.69 -1.61
N VAL A 90 -12.85 7.29 -0.83
CA VAL A 90 -13.03 6.46 0.38
C VAL A 90 -13.95 7.18 1.37
N VAL A 91 -13.67 8.45 1.62
CA VAL A 91 -14.43 9.30 2.54
C VAL A 91 -15.90 9.43 2.08
N ARG A 92 -16.13 9.61 0.77
CA ARG A 92 -17.47 9.67 0.17
C ARG A 92 -18.29 8.40 0.34
N LYS A 93 -17.65 7.22 0.33
CA LYS A 93 -18.34 5.95 0.59
C LYS A 93 -18.94 5.90 2.01
N VAL A 94 -18.25 6.49 2.98
CA VAL A 94 -18.66 6.48 4.40
C VAL A 94 -19.68 7.58 4.69
N SER A 95 -19.47 8.78 4.15
CA SER A 95 -20.33 9.95 4.41
C SER A 95 -21.68 9.90 3.68
N GLY A 96 -21.83 9.02 2.69
CA GLY A 96 -23.01 8.99 1.83
C GLY A 96 -23.15 10.25 0.97
N SER A 97 -24.33 10.45 0.37
CA SER A 97 -24.58 11.60 -0.52
C SER A 97 -24.86 12.92 0.23
N GLU A 98 -25.05 12.90 1.54
CA GLU A 98 -25.56 14.03 2.32
C GLU A 98 -24.53 14.71 3.22
N ALA A 99 -23.51 14.00 3.73
CA ALA A 99 -22.47 14.60 4.57
C ALA A 99 -21.27 15.07 3.73
N SER A 100 -20.89 16.34 3.88
CA SER A 100 -19.76 16.95 3.19
C SER A 100 -18.53 16.98 4.10
N ILE A 101 -17.40 16.45 3.62
CA ILE A 101 -16.12 16.50 4.34
C ILE A 101 -15.23 17.50 3.61
N SER A 102 -14.59 18.39 4.37
CA SER A 102 -13.72 19.43 3.80
C SER A 102 -12.45 18.83 3.19
N LEU A 103 -11.93 19.43 2.12
CA LEU A 103 -10.67 18.99 1.50
C LEU A 103 -9.49 19.07 2.49
N GLU A 104 -9.50 20.07 3.38
CA GLU A 104 -8.51 20.21 4.45
C GLU A 104 -8.56 19.04 5.45
N ALA A 105 -9.76 18.54 5.78
CA ALA A 105 -9.90 17.35 6.61
C ALA A 105 -9.38 16.09 5.89
N VAL A 106 -9.54 15.97 4.57
CA VAL A 106 -8.97 14.86 3.78
C VAL A 106 -7.44 14.93 3.78
N HIS A 107 -6.86 16.12 3.64
CA HIS A 107 -5.41 16.32 3.75
C HIS A 107 -4.91 15.92 5.15
N ARG A 108 -5.59 16.39 6.21
CA ARG A 108 -5.26 16.03 7.60
C ARG A 108 -5.36 14.52 7.85
N LEU A 109 -6.42 13.87 7.37
CA LEU A 109 -6.57 12.42 7.42
C LEU A 109 -5.41 11.71 6.71
N SER A 110 -4.99 12.20 5.54
CA SER A 110 -3.84 11.63 4.85
C SER A 110 -2.56 11.70 5.69
N VAL A 111 -2.33 12.78 6.44
CA VAL A 111 -1.14 12.91 7.32
C VAL A 111 -1.19 11.89 8.45
N LEU A 112 -2.35 11.71 9.08
CA LEU A 112 -2.55 10.74 10.15
C LEU A 112 -2.35 9.30 9.65
N LEU A 113 -2.91 8.95 8.49
CA LEU A 113 -2.78 7.62 7.90
C LEU A 113 -1.35 7.26 7.49
N ARG A 114 -0.51 8.24 7.13
CA ARG A 114 0.93 7.97 6.85
C ARG A 114 1.64 7.42 8.08
N ARG A 115 1.33 7.93 9.28
CA ARG A 115 1.94 7.45 10.54
C ARG A 115 1.55 6.00 10.81
N ALA A 116 0.27 5.66 10.64
CA ALA A 116 -0.20 4.28 10.76
C ALA A 116 0.45 3.36 9.72
N LEU A 117 0.58 3.81 8.47
CA LEU A 117 1.24 3.05 7.41
C LEU A 117 2.70 2.74 7.78
N VAL A 118 3.47 3.73 8.23
CA VAL A 118 4.88 3.54 8.64
C VAL A 118 4.97 2.52 9.77
N ARG A 119 4.15 2.65 10.83
CA ARG A 119 4.14 1.70 11.94
C ARG A 119 3.87 0.26 11.49
N ILE A 120 2.78 0.06 10.74
CA ILE A 120 2.39 -1.28 10.25
C ILE A 120 3.48 -1.84 9.33
N SER A 121 4.08 -1.01 8.48
CA SER A 121 5.14 -1.44 7.57
C SER A 121 6.44 -1.82 8.28
N ARG A 122 6.87 -1.08 9.32
CA ARG A 122 8.04 -1.41 10.16
C ARG A 122 7.87 -2.77 10.85
N GLU A 123 6.68 -3.01 11.41
CA GLU A 123 6.39 -4.31 12.04
C GLU A 123 6.30 -5.43 11.01
N ALA A 124 5.66 -5.20 9.86
CA ALA A 124 5.60 -6.18 8.77
C ALA A 124 7.00 -6.51 8.24
N GLN A 125 7.89 -5.52 8.17
CA GLN A 125 9.28 -5.71 7.76
C GLN A 125 10.01 -6.62 8.73
N ARG A 126 9.97 -6.31 10.04
CA ARG A 126 10.63 -7.10 11.09
C ARG A 126 10.11 -8.54 11.15
N LEU A 127 8.80 -8.75 11.01
CA LEU A 127 8.22 -10.10 10.95
C LEU A 127 8.66 -10.84 9.67
N SER A 128 8.83 -10.13 8.56
CA SER A 128 9.24 -10.73 7.29
C SER A 128 10.71 -11.16 7.24
N GLU A 129 11.56 -10.67 8.15
CA GLU A 129 13.00 -10.98 8.13
C GLU A 129 13.30 -12.46 8.33
N LEU A 130 12.47 -13.13 9.14
CA LEU A 130 12.62 -14.56 9.47
C LEU A 130 12.60 -15.44 8.20
N HIS A 131 11.73 -15.14 7.24
CA HIS A 131 11.55 -15.91 6.00
C HIS A 131 11.91 -15.12 4.72
N ARG A 132 12.45 -13.90 4.87
CA ARG A 132 12.76 -12.93 3.79
C ARG A 132 11.59 -12.72 2.79
N ARG A 133 10.35 -12.86 3.27
CA ARG A 133 9.12 -12.77 2.47
C ARG A 133 8.02 -12.11 3.28
N CYS A 134 7.33 -11.15 2.68
CA CYS A 134 6.12 -10.55 3.23
C CYS A 134 4.88 -11.15 2.54
N THR A 135 4.07 -11.90 3.28
CA THR A 135 2.79 -12.46 2.86
C THR A 135 1.64 -11.78 3.59
N ARG A 136 0.41 -12.27 3.37
CA ARG A 136 -0.75 -11.79 4.13
C ARG A 136 -0.61 -12.02 5.64
N GLN A 137 0.14 -13.03 6.09
CA GLN A 137 0.27 -13.34 7.53
C GLN A 137 1.09 -12.29 8.26
N GLU A 138 2.23 -11.88 7.70
CA GLU A 138 3.09 -10.84 8.28
C GLU A 138 2.35 -9.51 8.38
N VAL A 139 1.59 -9.13 7.34
CA VAL A 139 0.78 -7.90 7.35
C VAL A 139 -0.35 -8.00 8.38
N GLN A 140 -1.09 -9.12 8.44
CA GLN A 140 -2.17 -9.30 9.41
C GLN A 140 -1.65 -9.33 10.86
N SER A 141 -0.50 -9.94 11.12
CA SER A 141 0.15 -9.91 12.43
C SER A 141 0.65 -8.50 12.76
N ALA A 142 1.28 -7.78 11.83
CA ALA A 142 1.71 -6.39 12.03
C ALA A 142 0.53 -5.46 12.39
N VAL A 143 -0.60 -5.62 11.71
CA VAL A 143 -1.83 -4.87 12.03
C VAL A 143 -2.32 -5.19 13.45
N ARG A 144 -2.28 -6.46 13.88
CA ARG A 144 -2.64 -6.85 15.24
C ARG A 144 -1.65 -6.42 16.31
N LEU A 145 -0.38 -6.17 15.96
CA LEU A 145 0.63 -5.61 16.86
C LEU A 145 0.39 -4.11 17.07
N VAL A 146 0.16 -3.37 15.98
CA VAL A 146 0.07 -1.90 15.99
C VAL A 146 -1.32 -1.39 16.41
N LEU A 147 -2.40 -2.00 15.94
CA LEU A 147 -3.76 -1.53 16.24
C LEU A 147 -4.31 -2.16 17.53
N SER A 148 -5.22 -1.43 18.18
CA SER A 148 -6.02 -1.98 19.27
C SER A 148 -6.84 -3.18 18.79
N TRP A 149 -7.25 -4.05 19.73
CA TRP A 149 -7.97 -5.28 19.42
C TRP A 149 -9.18 -5.08 18.48
N GLY A 150 -10.04 -4.09 18.79
CA GLY A 150 -11.25 -3.83 18.00
C GLY A 150 -10.95 -3.35 16.58
N LEU A 151 -10.00 -2.43 16.43
CA LEU A 151 -9.59 -1.91 15.12
C LEU A 151 -8.87 -2.99 14.29
N ALA A 152 -8.01 -3.79 14.93
CA ALA A 152 -7.28 -4.87 14.27
C ALA A 152 -8.23 -5.92 13.69
N GLU A 153 -9.23 -6.38 14.44
CA GLU A 153 -10.19 -7.38 13.98
C GLU A 153 -11.02 -6.87 12.78
N ARG A 154 -11.47 -5.61 12.81
CA ARG A 154 -12.17 -4.99 11.67
C ARG A 154 -11.28 -4.88 10.43
N CYS A 155 -10.05 -4.40 10.59
CA CYS A 155 -9.09 -4.26 9.50
C CYS A 155 -8.74 -5.63 8.89
N VAL A 156 -8.46 -6.64 9.72
CA VAL A 156 -8.12 -7.99 9.26
C VAL A 156 -9.33 -8.67 8.60
N SER A 157 -10.55 -8.50 9.12
CA SER A 157 -11.77 -9.03 8.50
C SER A 157 -11.99 -8.41 7.11
N SER A 158 -11.82 -7.09 6.98
CA SER A 158 -11.89 -6.41 5.68
C SER A 158 -10.80 -6.89 4.72
N ALA A 159 -9.58 -7.11 5.20
CA ALA A 159 -8.48 -7.67 4.42
C ALA A 159 -8.76 -9.10 3.93
N VAL A 160 -9.33 -9.96 4.77
CA VAL A 160 -9.74 -11.32 4.37
C VAL A 160 -10.84 -11.24 3.31
N ARG A 161 -11.84 -10.37 3.49
CA ARG A 161 -12.90 -10.14 2.49
C ARG A 161 -12.32 -9.69 1.15
N ALA A 162 -11.40 -8.74 1.15
CA ALA A 162 -10.74 -8.26 -0.07
C ALA A 162 -9.97 -9.38 -0.81
N VAL A 163 -9.24 -10.22 -0.07
CA VAL A 163 -8.53 -11.37 -0.64
C VAL A 163 -9.53 -12.39 -1.20
N THR A 164 -10.64 -12.67 -0.51
CA THR A 164 -11.66 -13.61 -1.03
C THR A 164 -12.30 -13.10 -2.32
N LEU A 165 -12.64 -11.79 -2.39
CA LEU A 165 -13.16 -11.17 -3.62
C LEU A 165 -12.16 -11.27 -4.77
N HIS A 166 -10.87 -11.08 -4.48
CA HIS A 166 -9.81 -11.24 -5.47
C HIS A 166 -9.76 -12.66 -6.05
N CYS A 167 -9.85 -13.69 -5.19
CA CYS A 167 -9.84 -15.10 -5.59
C CYS A 167 -11.09 -15.48 -6.39
N MET A 168 -12.26 -14.94 -6.04
CA MET A 168 -13.52 -15.17 -6.77
C MET A 168 -13.56 -14.48 -8.14
N SER A 169 -12.90 -13.33 -8.28
CA SER A 169 -12.92 -12.48 -9.49
C SER A 169 -11.88 -12.91 -10.54
N SER A 170 -11.77 -14.21 -10.83
CA SER A 170 -10.59 -14.75 -11.51
C SER A 170 -10.79 -15.11 -13.00
N GLY A 171 -11.95 -14.82 -13.61
CA GLY A 171 -12.23 -15.10 -15.03
C GLY A 171 -11.44 -14.26 -16.06
N GLY A 172 -11.40 -14.70 -17.33
CA GLY A 172 -10.70 -13.99 -18.42
C GLY A 172 -11.17 -12.55 -18.67
N THR A 173 -12.46 -12.28 -18.45
CA THR A 173 -13.03 -10.92 -18.44
C THR A 173 -12.60 -10.08 -17.24
N ALA A 174 -12.29 -10.72 -16.09
CA ALA A 174 -11.81 -10.03 -14.90
C ALA A 174 -10.32 -9.61 -15.00
N ARG A 175 -9.53 -10.21 -15.91
CA ARG A 175 -8.16 -9.75 -16.22
C ARG A 175 -8.13 -8.43 -16.99
N GLN A 176 -9.28 -7.97 -17.49
CA GLN A 176 -9.44 -6.64 -18.08
C GLN A 176 -9.67 -5.57 -17.02
N LEU A 177 -9.86 -5.94 -15.75
CA LEU A 177 -10.14 -5.03 -14.66
C LEU A 177 -8.90 -4.77 -13.80
N ARG A 178 -8.80 -3.55 -13.25
CA ARG A 178 -7.82 -3.22 -12.21
C ARG A 178 -7.83 -4.19 -11.04
N LYS A 179 -6.65 -4.49 -10.51
CA LYS A 179 -6.48 -5.29 -9.29
C LYS A 179 -7.29 -4.77 -8.10
N SER A 180 -7.34 -3.45 -7.89
CA SER A 180 -8.15 -2.84 -6.82
C SER A 180 -9.65 -3.08 -6.99
N ALA A 181 -10.16 -2.99 -8.23
CA ALA A 181 -11.55 -3.24 -8.55
C ALA A 181 -11.94 -4.70 -8.27
N ARG A 182 -11.06 -5.67 -8.58
CA ARG A 182 -11.26 -7.10 -8.27
C ARG A 182 -11.33 -7.38 -6.77
N CYS A 183 -10.69 -6.56 -5.94
CA CYS A 183 -10.73 -6.67 -4.49
C CYS A 183 -11.89 -5.88 -3.85
N GLY A 184 -12.63 -5.08 -4.62
CA GLY A 184 -13.65 -4.16 -4.10
C GLY A 184 -13.07 -2.95 -3.36
N LEU A 185 -11.81 -2.59 -3.62
CA LEU A 185 -11.09 -1.51 -2.94
C LEU A 185 -11.06 -0.25 -3.81
N THR A 186 -11.11 0.91 -3.17
CA THR A 186 -10.88 2.20 -3.84
C THR A 186 -9.41 2.55 -3.92
N LEU A 187 -8.64 2.21 -2.90
CA LEU A 187 -7.21 2.45 -2.91
C LEU A 187 -6.47 1.53 -3.90
N PRO A 188 -5.41 2.04 -4.54
CA PRO A 188 -4.71 1.32 -5.62
C PRO A 188 -3.74 0.26 -5.08
N VAL A 189 -4.12 -1.01 -5.19
CA VAL A 189 -3.31 -2.16 -4.73
C VAL A 189 -1.92 -2.18 -5.36
N GLY A 190 -1.81 -1.91 -6.66
CA GLY A 190 -0.51 -1.93 -7.36
C GLY A 190 0.49 -0.88 -6.86
N ARG A 191 0.01 0.31 -6.46
CA ARG A 191 0.89 1.34 -5.87
C ARG A 191 1.37 0.98 -4.48
N PHE A 192 0.52 0.36 -3.67
CA PHE A 192 0.95 -0.19 -2.38
C PHE A 192 1.97 -1.31 -2.57
N PHE A 193 1.78 -2.21 -3.53
CA PHE A 193 2.76 -3.25 -3.84
C PHE A 193 4.12 -2.63 -4.19
N ARG A 194 4.14 -1.69 -5.13
CA ARG A 194 5.36 -0.99 -5.53
C ARG A 194 6.00 -0.27 -4.36
N TRP A 195 5.20 0.47 -3.58
CA TRP A 195 5.68 1.18 -2.40
C TRP A 195 6.33 0.21 -1.39
N MET A 196 5.72 -0.94 -1.10
CA MET A 196 6.31 -1.96 -0.21
C MET A 196 7.66 -2.50 -0.72
N VAL A 197 7.83 -2.62 -2.04
CA VAL A 197 9.09 -3.05 -2.66
C VAL A 197 10.14 -1.94 -2.63
N GLU A 198 9.77 -0.70 -2.99
CA GLU A 198 10.69 0.45 -3.01
C GLU A 198 11.17 0.83 -1.59
N THR A 199 10.29 0.72 -0.59
CA THR A 199 10.61 0.93 0.83
C THR A 199 11.27 -0.28 1.50
N ARG A 200 11.50 -1.36 0.75
CA ARG A 200 12.15 -2.60 1.22
C ARG A 200 11.50 -3.21 2.46
N VAL A 201 10.15 -3.18 2.56
CA VAL A 201 9.42 -3.92 3.62
C VAL A 201 9.85 -5.39 3.63
N SER A 202 10.06 -5.98 2.47
CA SER A 202 10.76 -7.26 2.36
C SER A 202 11.42 -7.38 1.00
N VAL A 203 12.43 -8.23 0.91
CA VAL A 203 13.09 -8.56 -0.38
C VAL A 203 12.06 -9.12 -1.36
N ARG A 204 11.07 -9.87 -0.85
CA ARG A 204 9.98 -10.46 -1.64
C ARG A 204 8.64 -10.11 -1.01
N VAL A 205 7.76 -9.53 -1.81
CA VAL A 205 6.43 -9.10 -1.39
C VAL A 205 5.41 -9.90 -2.17
N HIS A 206 4.55 -10.63 -1.46
CA HIS A 206 3.45 -11.34 -2.09
C HIS A 206 2.31 -10.37 -2.41
N GLU A 207 1.57 -10.61 -3.48
CA GLU A 207 0.46 -9.72 -3.86
C GLU A 207 -0.64 -9.61 -2.80
N TYR A 208 -0.95 -10.71 -2.12
CA TYR A 208 -1.92 -10.70 -1.01
C TYR A 208 -1.45 -9.85 0.17
N ALA A 209 -0.13 -9.66 0.36
CA ALA A 209 0.38 -8.75 1.39
C ALA A 209 -0.04 -7.30 1.06
N ALA A 210 0.14 -6.89 -0.20
CA ALA A 210 -0.30 -5.59 -0.67
C ALA A 210 -1.83 -5.43 -0.59
N VAL A 211 -2.61 -6.44 -1.01
CA VAL A 211 -4.07 -6.43 -0.86
C VAL A 211 -4.48 -6.26 0.60
N CYS A 212 -3.88 -7.02 1.53
CA CYS A 212 -4.20 -6.89 2.95
C CYS A 212 -3.83 -5.51 3.49
N LEU A 213 -2.66 -4.97 3.15
CA LEU A 213 -2.23 -3.65 3.62
C LEU A 213 -3.18 -2.56 3.09
N THR A 214 -3.56 -2.62 1.82
CA THR A 214 -4.49 -1.66 1.21
C THR A 214 -5.87 -1.68 1.86
N ALA A 215 -6.43 -2.86 2.10
CA ALA A 215 -7.71 -3.02 2.74
C ALA A 215 -7.69 -2.54 4.19
N CYS A 216 -6.60 -2.83 4.94
CA CYS A 216 -6.43 -2.32 6.29
C CYS A 216 -6.34 -0.79 6.35
N MET A 217 -5.61 -0.15 5.41
CA MET A 217 -5.52 1.30 5.36
C MET A 217 -6.85 1.96 4.94
N GLU A 218 -7.58 1.36 4.00
CA GLU A 218 -8.93 1.82 3.61
C GLU A 218 -9.89 1.72 4.80
N SER A 219 -9.94 0.57 5.49
CA SER A 219 -10.80 0.39 6.66
C SER A 219 -10.40 1.24 7.88
N LEU A 220 -9.11 1.52 8.08
CA LEU A 220 -8.68 2.47 9.11
C LEU A 220 -9.15 3.89 8.78
N ALA A 221 -9.07 4.30 7.51
CA ALA A 221 -9.61 5.59 7.06
C ALA A 221 -11.13 5.67 7.28
N GLU A 222 -11.86 4.60 6.94
CA GLU A 222 -13.31 4.50 7.15
C GLU A 222 -13.68 4.61 8.64
N GLU A 223 -12.92 3.97 9.54
CA GLU A 223 -13.16 4.03 10.99
C GLU A 223 -12.91 5.43 11.57
N VAL A 224 -11.81 6.08 11.20
CA VAL A 224 -11.49 7.44 11.67
C VAL A 224 -12.59 8.42 11.22
N VAL A 225 -13.01 8.34 9.97
CA VAL A 225 -14.07 9.20 9.40
C VAL A 225 -15.43 8.87 10.02
N GLY A 226 -15.76 7.59 10.17
CA GLY A 226 -17.02 7.14 10.75
C GLY A 226 -17.19 7.57 12.20
N ARG A 227 -16.11 7.54 13.00
CA ARG A 227 -16.13 8.05 14.39
C ARG A 227 -16.24 9.58 14.43
N ALA A 228 -15.62 10.30 13.49
CA ALA A 228 -15.75 11.75 13.38
C ALA A 228 -17.18 12.18 13.02
N LEU A 229 -17.85 11.46 12.12
CA LEU A 229 -19.25 11.71 11.75
C LEU A 229 -20.22 11.45 12.92
N ARG A 230 -20.02 10.37 13.68
CA ARG A 230 -20.83 10.11 14.89
C ARG A 230 -20.68 11.22 15.94
N LEU A 231 -19.45 11.72 16.13
CA LEU A 231 -19.20 12.83 17.04
C LEU A 231 -19.87 14.13 16.55
N GLU A 232 -19.90 14.37 15.24
CA GLU A 232 -20.62 15.49 14.62
C GLU A 232 -22.12 15.40 14.90
N GLU A 233 -22.72 14.22 14.73
CA GLU A 233 -24.13 13.96 15.03
C GLU A 233 -24.46 14.21 16.50
N GLU A 234 -23.60 13.78 17.42
CA GLU A 234 -23.78 14.03 18.86
C GLU A 234 -23.68 15.52 19.21
N VAL A 235 -22.70 16.23 18.63
CA VAL A 235 -22.55 17.68 18.83
C VAL A 235 -23.74 18.44 18.25
N ARG A 236 -24.26 18.00 17.11
CA ARG A 236 -25.48 18.54 16.49
C ARG A 236 -26.70 18.33 17.39
N ALA A 237 -26.87 17.13 17.94
CA ALA A 237 -27.97 16.82 18.87
C ALA A 237 -27.93 17.68 20.14
N ARG A 238 -26.75 18.15 20.57
CA ARG A 238 -26.56 19.00 21.75
C ARG A 238 -26.66 20.51 21.47
N SER A 239 -26.57 20.96 20.22
CA SER A 239 -26.37 22.39 19.90
C SER A 239 -27.54 23.10 19.21
N ASP A 240 -28.68 22.43 18.96
CA ASP A 240 -29.86 22.99 18.26
C ASP A 240 -29.52 23.74 16.95
N ARG A 241 -28.37 23.43 16.33
CA ARG A 241 -27.94 24.04 15.06
C ARG A 241 -28.57 23.26 13.89
N SER A 242 -29.37 23.95 13.09
CA SER A 242 -30.01 23.40 11.89
C SER A 242 -29.11 23.37 10.65
N THR A 243 -27.90 23.91 10.72
CA THR A 243 -26.98 24.04 9.59
C THR A 243 -25.95 22.91 9.60
N CYS A 244 -25.91 22.13 8.51
CA CYS A 244 -24.89 21.11 8.27
C CYS A 244 -23.55 21.80 8.01
N CYS A 245 -22.62 21.73 8.97
CA CYS A 245 -21.25 22.17 8.77
C CYS A 245 -20.42 20.97 8.30
N PRO A 246 -19.59 21.13 7.24
CA PRO A 246 -18.73 20.04 6.81
C PRO A 246 -17.75 19.64 7.93
N VAL A 247 -17.41 18.35 8.01
CA VAL A 247 -16.38 17.87 8.95
C VAL A 247 -15.07 18.57 8.62
N GLY A 248 -14.62 19.41 9.55
CA GLY A 248 -13.37 20.15 9.49
C GLY A 248 -12.19 19.37 10.10
N PRO A 249 -10.95 19.82 9.87
CA PRO A 249 -9.75 19.19 10.44
C PRO A 249 -9.75 19.22 11.97
N GLU A 250 -10.33 20.25 12.60
CA GLU A 250 -10.41 20.37 14.06
C GLU A 250 -11.30 19.28 14.69
N LEU A 251 -12.40 18.91 14.03
CA LEU A 251 -13.28 17.86 14.53
C LEU A 251 -12.59 16.50 14.43
N LEU A 252 -11.85 16.26 13.35
CA LEU A 252 -11.05 15.05 13.16
C LEU A 252 -9.99 14.91 14.26
N ASP A 253 -9.24 15.98 14.55
CA ASP A 253 -8.23 16.00 15.61
C ASP A 253 -8.85 15.80 17.00
N ARG A 254 -10.05 16.37 17.25
CA ARG A 254 -10.81 16.13 18.49
C ARG A 254 -11.29 14.69 18.63
N THR A 255 -11.74 14.05 17.56
CA THR A 255 -12.10 12.64 17.58
C THR A 255 -10.89 11.79 17.94
N VAL A 256 -9.76 12.01 17.26
CA VAL A 256 -8.52 11.27 17.51
C VAL A 256 -7.99 11.51 18.94
N SER A 257 -8.10 12.72 19.48
CA SER A 257 -7.60 13.01 20.84
C SER A 257 -8.46 12.41 21.95
N SER A 258 -9.78 12.31 21.74
CA SER A 258 -10.72 11.72 22.70
C SER A 258 -10.69 10.19 22.74
N ASP A 259 -10.24 9.55 21.65
CA ASP A 259 -10.35 8.10 21.45
C ASP A 259 -9.03 7.39 21.76
N ALA A 260 -9.03 6.55 22.80
CA ALA A 260 -7.85 5.81 23.23
C ALA A 260 -7.38 4.73 22.25
N GLU A 261 -8.23 4.27 21.32
CA GLU A 261 -7.85 3.30 20.29
C GLU A 261 -7.13 3.98 19.11
N LEU A 262 -7.43 5.25 18.83
CA LEU A 262 -6.89 6.00 17.68
C LEU A 262 -5.71 6.89 18.06
N TRP A 263 -5.75 7.52 19.24
CA TRP A 263 -4.81 8.57 19.61
C TRP A 263 -3.36 8.13 19.43
N GLY A 264 -2.96 7.04 20.10
CA GLY A 264 -1.58 6.60 20.15
C GLY A 264 -1.04 6.03 18.83
N VAL A 265 -1.87 5.34 18.05
CA VAL A 265 -1.50 4.83 16.72
C VAL A 265 -1.15 5.98 15.76
N LEU A 266 -1.88 7.09 15.86
CA LEU A 266 -1.76 8.24 14.96
C LEU A 266 -0.80 9.32 15.47
N GLN A 267 -0.11 9.09 16.60
CA GLN A 267 0.93 9.97 17.10
C GLN A 267 2.25 9.82 16.33
N PRO A 268 3.12 10.86 16.31
CA PRO A 268 4.38 10.85 15.57
C PRO A 268 5.54 10.15 16.30
N TYR A 269 5.34 9.51 17.45
CA TYR A 269 6.42 8.89 18.24
C TYR A 269 6.76 7.48 17.76
N GLU A 270 7.99 7.01 17.87
CA GLU A 270 8.34 5.64 17.43
C GLU A 270 7.65 4.56 18.26
N HIS A 271 7.69 4.69 19.58
CA HIS A 271 6.97 3.81 20.49
C HIS A 271 5.45 3.94 20.31
N LEU A 272 4.74 2.86 20.57
CA LEU A 272 3.30 2.78 20.43
C LEU A 272 2.63 3.12 21.77
N ILE A 273 1.96 4.27 21.80
CA ILE A 273 1.15 4.63 22.97
C ILE A 273 -0.18 3.87 22.88
N CYS A 274 -0.54 3.10 23.91
CA CYS A 274 -1.73 2.24 23.89
C CYS A 274 -2.63 2.47 25.10
N GLY A 275 -3.95 2.30 24.89
CA GLY A 275 -4.95 2.24 25.96
C GLY A 275 -5.17 3.57 26.69
N ARG A 276 -4.80 4.70 26.08
CA ARG A 276 -4.92 6.05 26.67
C ARG A 276 -5.37 7.08 25.65
N ASN A 277 -6.14 8.06 26.10
CA ASN A 277 -6.48 9.24 25.30
C ASN A 277 -5.45 10.38 25.49
N ALA A 278 -5.64 11.51 24.80
CA ALA A 278 -4.76 12.67 24.93
C ALA A 278 -4.72 13.26 26.35
N ASN A 279 -5.75 13.01 27.15
CA ASN A 279 -5.85 13.41 28.56
C ASN A 279 -5.20 12.38 29.50
N GLY A 280 -4.55 11.33 28.96
CA GLY A 280 -3.87 10.30 29.72
C GLY A 280 -4.78 9.37 30.52
N GLU A 281 -6.09 9.40 30.28
CA GLU A 281 -7.05 8.51 30.91
C GLU A 281 -6.91 7.12 30.28
N LEU A 282 -6.75 6.12 31.15
CA LEU A 282 -6.70 4.71 30.77
C LEU A 282 -8.10 4.21 30.42
N SER A 283 -8.26 3.56 29.27
CA SER A 283 -9.53 2.93 28.90
C SER A 283 -9.32 1.60 28.18
N LEU A 284 -10.27 0.69 28.39
CA LEU A 284 -10.33 -0.58 27.69
C LEU A 284 -11.02 -0.41 26.33
N PRO A 285 -10.52 -1.08 25.27
CA PRO A 285 -11.25 -1.21 24.01
C PRO A 285 -12.67 -1.73 24.25
N ALA A 286 -13.64 -1.22 23.51
CA ALA A 286 -15.06 -1.56 23.69
C ALA A 286 -15.30 -3.09 23.66
N HIS A 287 -14.55 -3.83 22.85
CA HIS A 287 -14.70 -5.28 22.70
C HIS A 287 -14.13 -6.11 23.86
N ILE A 288 -13.22 -5.52 24.65
CA ILE A 288 -12.61 -6.15 25.84
C ILE A 288 -13.28 -5.63 27.12
N SER A 289 -14.00 -4.52 27.04
CA SER A 289 -14.71 -3.94 28.17
C SER A 289 -15.69 -4.96 28.77
N PRO A 290 -15.56 -5.29 30.08
CA PRO A 290 -16.40 -6.29 30.73
C PRO A 290 -17.89 -5.90 30.76
N TYR A 291 -18.21 -4.63 30.53
CA TYR A 291 -19.56 -4.08 30.66
C TYR A 291 -20.45 -4.23 29.42
N MET A 292 -19.92 -4.65 28.25
CA MET A 292 -20.71 -4.75 27.01
C MET A 292 -21.82 -5.79 27.04
N LYS A 293 -21.77 -6.76 27.96
CA LYS A 293 -22.77 -7.83 28.12
C LYS A 293 -23.79 -7.57 29.24
N ALA A 294 -23.68 -6.46 29.97
CA ALA A 294 -24.67 -6.14 31.00
C ALA A 294 -25.99 -5.72 30.32
N PRO A 295 -27.11 -6.46 30.50
CA PRO A 295 -28.40 -6.01 30.00
C PRO A 295 -28.73 -4.65 30.63
N LYS A 296 -29.07 -3.66 29.80
CA LYS A 296 -29.42 -2.31 30.26
C LYS A 296 -30.76 -2.25 31.02
N ASP A 297 -31.49 -3.36 31.04
CA ASP A 297 -32.78 -3.50 31.72
C ASP A 297 -32.70 -4.65 32.73
N SER A 298 -32.67 -4.34 34.04
CA SER A 298 -33.55 -4.93 35.07
C SER A 298 -32.97 -4.83 36.50
N VAL A 299 -33.86 -4.39 37.40
CA VAL A 299 -33.93 -4.50 38.88
C VAL A 299 -32.68 -5.01 39.62
N GLU A 300 -32.09 -4.12 40.42
CA GLU A 300 -30.98 -4.37 41.35
C GLU A 300 -31.27 -5.53 42.33
N ILE A 301 -30.63 -6.68 42.13
CA ILE A 301 -30.55 -7.80 43.08
C ILE A 301 -29.10 -7.91 43.60
N MET A 302 -28.88 -8.37 44.84
CA MET A 302 -27.54 -8.51 45.44
C MET A 302 -26.54 -9.31 44.58
N GLU A 303 -27.01 -10.19 43.70
CA GLU A 303 -26.17 -10.95 42.76
C GLU A 303 -25.52 -10.05 41.69
N ASP A 304 -26.18 -8.96 41.28
CA ASP A 304 -25.64 -7.99 40.33
C ASP A 304 -24.48 -7.18 40.92
N ALA A 305 -24.51 -6.91 42.23
CA ALA A 305 -23.44 -6.19 42.92
C ALA A 305 -22.13 -7.01 42.96
N TYR A 306 -22.24 -8.33 43.15
CA TYR A 306 -21.08 -9.22 43.13
C TYR A 306 -20.48 -9.33 41.72
N ILE A 307 -21.32 -9.48 40.69
CA ILE A 307 -20.88 -9.49 39.29
C ILE A 307 -20.21 -8.16 38.91
N GLN A 308 -20.80 -7.02 39.29
CA GLN A 308 -20.20 -5.71 39.05
C GLN A 308 -18.85 -5.53 39.75
N LEU A 309 -18.68 -6.10 40.95
CA LEU A 309 -17.39 -6.09 41.65
C LEU A 309 -16.35 -6.97 40.94
N GLU A 310 -16.72 -8.15 40.47
CA GLU A 310 -15.83 -9.01 39.67
C GLU A 310 -15.42 -8.32 38.35
N LEU A 311 -16.35 -7.65 37.66
CA LEU A 311 -16.04 -6.91 36.43
C LEU A 311 -15.12 -5.71 36.69
N ARG A 312 -15.29 -4.99 37.81
CA ARG A 312 -14.40 -3.89 38.21
C ARG A 312 -12.99 -4.37 38.57
N THR A 313 -12.89 -5.46 39.34
CA THR A 313 -11.58 -6.04 39.70
C THR A 313 -10.86 -6.60 38.47
N LEU A 314 -11.59 -7.17 37.52
CA LEU A 314 -11.04 -7.57 36.22
C LEU A 314 -10.57 -6.35 35.41
N GLU A 315 -11.36 -5.30 35.31
CA GLU A 315 -10.97 -4.06 34.63
C GLU A 315 -9.70 -3.45 35.24
N GLN A 316 -9.62 -3.38 36.57
CA GLN A 316 -8.42 -2.96 37.30
C GLN A 316 -7.21 -3.87 36.98
N SER A 317 -7.43 -5.19 36.88
CA SER A 317 -6.36 -6.12 36.53
C SER A 317 -5.81 -5.90 35.13
N LEU A 318 -6.68 -5.59 34.17
CA LEU A 318 -6.29 -5.33 32.79
C LEU A 318 -5.60 -3.97 32.66
N LEU A 319 -6.09 -2.96 33.38
CA LEU A 319 -5.55 -1.59 33.40
C LEU A 319 -4.31 -1.42 34.29
N ALA A 320 -3.86 -2.46 34.98
CA ALA A 320 -2.67 -2.42 35.82
C ALA A 320 -1.43 -2.03 35.00
N THR A 321 -0.65 -1.08 35.50
CA THR A 321 0.55 -0.54 34.81
C THR A 321 1.85 -0.88 35.54
N CYS A 322 1.78 -1.21 36.82
CA CYS A 322 2.89 -1.64 37.67
C CYS A 322 2.45 -2.84 38.51
N VAL A 323 3.40 -3.69 38.92
CA VAL A 323 3.13 -4.87 39.75
C VAL A 323 4.15 -4.98 40.88
N GLY A 324 3.72 -5.44 42.07
CA GLY A 324 4.52 -5.58 43.27
C GLY A 324 5.37 -6.86 43.33
N SER A 325 4.85 -7.99 42.85
CA SER A 325 5.54 -9.29 42.90
C SER A 325 5.31 -10.16 41.67
N ILE A 326 6.19 -11.13 41.42
CA ILE A 326 6.02 -12.09 40.32
C ILE A 326 4.79 -12.99 40.50
N THR A 327 4.41 -13.30 41.74
CA THR A 327 3.19 -14.07 42.05
C THR A 327 1.94 -13.29 41.71
N GLU A 328 1.90 -12.00 42.08
CA GLU A 328 0.81 -11.10 41.72
C GLU A 328 0.69 -10.97 40.20
N LEU A 329 1.82 -10.81 39.48
CA LEU A 329 1.83 -10.75 38.02
C LEU A 329 1.26 -12.04 37.42
N SER A 330 1.68 -13.20 37.92
CA SER A 330 1.19 -14.50 37.46
C SER A 330 -0.33 -14.62 37.62
N ASP A 331 -0.88 -14.14 38.73
CA ASP A 331 -2.32 -14.16 39.00
C ASP A 331 -3.08 -13.19 38.09
N LEU A 332 -2.57 -11.97 37.89
CA LEU A 332 -3.14 -10.98 36.99
C LEU A 332 -3.18 -11.48 35.54
N VAL A 333 -2.05 -12.02 35.05
CA VAL A 333 -1.96 -12.61 33.71
C VAL A 333 -2.93 -13.79 33.58
N SER A 334 -3.03 -14.66 34.59
CA SER A 334 -3.96 -15.80 34.56
C SER A 334 -5.42 -15.36 34.47
N ARG A 335 -5.84 -14.37 35.26
CA ARG A 335 -7.19 -13.79 35.21
C ARG A 335 -7.49 -13.13 33.86
N ALA A 336 -6.57 -12.32 33.35
CA ALA A 336 -6.69 -11.66 32.05
C ALA A 336 -6.80 -12.68 30.91
N MET A 337 -5.94 -13.71 30.91
CA MET A 337 -5.96 -14.78 29.91
C MET A 337 -7.28 -15.56 29.91
N HIS A 338 -7.82 -15.88 31.09
CA HIS A 338 -9.11 -16.57 31.21
C HIS A 338 -10.25 -15.74 30.62
N HIS A 339 -10.29 -14.43 30.89
CA HIS A 339 -11.31 -13.54 30.33
C HIS A 339 -11.20 -13.40 28.81
N MET A 340 -9.98 -13.19 28.28
CA MET A 340 -9.74 -13.07 26.84
C MET A 340 -10.12 -14.34 26.07
N GLN A 341 -9.92 -15.53 26.65
CA GLN A 341 -10.35 -16.80 26.06
C GLN A 341 -11.88 -16.89 25.95
N HIS A 342 -12.59 -16.43 26.98
CA HIS A 342 -14.05 -16.44 26.99
C HIS A 342 -14.68 -15.46 25.97
N LEU A 343 -13.97 -14.36 25.65
CA LEU A 343 -14.36 -13.45 24.58
C LEU A 343 -14.21 -14.11 23.21
N ARG A 344 -13.11 -14.84 22.96
CA ARG A 344 -12.85 -15.55 21.70
C ARG A 344 -13.91 -16.63 21.41
N SER A 345 -14.34 -17.39 22.43
CA SER A 345 -15.36 -18.45 22.27
C SER A 345 -16.77 -17.92 22.01
N SER A 346 -17.06 -16.68 22.42
CA SER A 346 -18.40 -16.07 22.28
C SER A 346 -18.63 -15.28 20.98
N SER A 347 -17.63 -15.19 20.09
CA SER A 347 -17.75 -14.46 18.82
C SER A 347 -18.55 -15.26 17.77
N PRO A 348 -19.63 -14.70 17.15
CA PRO A 348 -20.47 -15.45 16.21
C PRO A 348 -19.89 -15.60 14.79
N SER A 349 -18.72 -15.01 14.50
CA SER A 349 -18.27 -14.74 13.12
C SER A 349 -17.25 -15.74 12.56
N ILE A 350 -16.96 -16.84 13.25
CA ILE A 350 -16.11 -17.91 12.73
C ILE A 350 -16.92 -19.19 12.72
N SER A 351 -17.03 -19.83 11.55
CA SER A 351 -17.68 -21.13 11.35
C SER A 351 -17.48 -22.07 12.54
N SER A 352 -18.61 -22.53 13.11
CA SER A 352 -18.74 -23.37 14.31
C SER A 352 -17.98 -24.72 14.28
N SER A 353 -17.21 -25.01 13.23
CA SER A 353 -16.44 -26.25 13.06
C SER A 353 -14.96 -26.16 13.46
N ARG A 354 -14.39 -24.97 13.75
CA ARG A 354 -12.98 -24.81 14.17
C ARG A 354 -12.75 -24.23 15.57
N SER A 355 -13.80 -23.79 16.27
CA SER A 355 -13.71 -23.07 17.56
C SER A 355 -13.63 -24.00 18.79
N ALA A 356 -14.06 -25.26 18.68
CA ALA A 356 -14.21 -26.13 19.86
C ALA A 356 -12.91 -26.72 20.45
N SER A 357 -11.73 -26.38 19.93
CA SER A 357 -10.46 -27.04 20.33
C SER A 357 -9.20 -26.21 20.00
N GLN A 358 -9.19 -24.89 20.26
CA GLN A 358 -7.93 -24.15 20.24
C GLN A 358 -7.34 -24.15 21.67
N PRO A 359 -6.22 -24.85 21.92
CA PRO A 359 -5.58 -24.87 23.24
C PRO A 359 -5.17 -23.46 23.67
N SER A 360 -5.36 -23.16 24.95
CA SER A 360 -5.02 -21.86 25.53
C SER A 360 -3.52 -21.60 25.46
N ALA A 361 -3.13 -20.40 25.02
CA ALA A 361 -1.75 -19.97 25.10
C ALA A 361 -1.30 -19.89 26.56
N SER A 362 -0.11 -20.41 26.86
CA SER A 362 0.49 -20.45 28.20
C SER A 362 1.75 -19.57 28.24
N TRP A 363 2.17 -19.15 29.43
CA TRP A 363 3.36 -18.30 29.60
C TRP A 363 4.52 -19.10 30.18
N CYS A 364 5.72 -18.94 29.60
CA CYS A 364 6.95 -19.46 30.20
C CYS A 364 7.26 -18.73 31.51
N PRO A 365 7.86 -19.40 32.50
CA PRO A 365 8.39 -18.74 33.69
C PRO A 365 9.36 -17.58 33.35
N ASP A 366 10.21 -17.76 32.35
CA ASP A 366 11.15 -16.71 31.90
C ASP A 366 10.46 -15.54 31.20
N ALA A 367 9.32 -15.78 30.56
CA ALA A 367 8.48 -14.72 30.00
C ALA A 367 7.87 -13.86 31.13
N LEU A 368 7.34 -14.49 32.18
CA LEU A 368 6.79 -13.80 33.34
C LEU A 368 7.86 -12.99 34.09
N ARG A 369 9.07 -13.54 34.25
CA ARG A 369 10.22 -12.80 34.82
C ARG A 369 10.59 -11.58 33.97
N SER A 370 10.63 -11.75 32.65
CA SER A 370 10.93 -10.66 31.72
C SER A 370 9.85 -9.57 31.78
N LEU A 371 8.58 -9.96 31.88
CA LEU A 371 7.46 -9.02 31.98
C LEU A 371 7.48 -8.29 33.33
N TYR A 372 7.76 -9.02 34.43
CA TYR A 372 7.93 -8.44 35.76
C TYR A 372 9.01 -7.36 35.76
N TYR A 373 10.15 -7.61 35.13
CA TYR A 373 11.23 -6.62 35.00
C TYR A 373 10.78 -5.30 34.35
N PHE A 374 9.83 -5.33 33.40
CA PHE A 374 9.33 -4.12 32.74
C PHE A 374 8.22 -3.42 33.55
N LEU A 375 7.46 -4.16 34.36
CA LEU A 375 6.34 -3.65 35.16
C LEU A 375 6.72 -3.32 36.62
N SER A 376 7.91 -3.70 37.08
CA SER A 376 8.39 -3.44 38.45
C SER A 376 8.89 -2.00 38.61
N SER A 377 8.54 -1.36 39.72
CA SER A 377 9.10 -0.05 40.10
C SER A 377 10.57 -0.19 40.56
N PRO A 378 11.49 0.71 40.17
CA PRO A 378 12.91 0.66 40.55
C PRO A 378 13.15 0.79 42.07
N GLN A 379 12.16 1.20 42.85
CA GLN A 379 12.24 1.28 44.33
C GLN A 379 12.13 -0.09 45.01
N MET A 380 11.76 -1.15 44.27
CA MET A 380 11.48 -2.48 44.81
C MET A 380 12.67 -3.45 44.66
N GLU A 381 13.58 -3.19 43.71
CA GLU A 381 14.81 -3.96 43.48
C GLU A 381 15.80 -3.86 44.67
N SER A 382 15.64 -2.89 45.57
CA SER A 382 16.49 -2.75 46.77
C SER A 382 16.13 -3.69 47.93
N LEU A 383 15.09 -4.53 47.80
CA LEU A 383 14.62 -5.39 48.90
C LEU A 383 14.71 -6.90 48.64
N GLU A 384 14.91 -7.35 47.40
CA GLU A 384 14.97 -8.78 47.07
C GLU A 384 16.37 -9.21 46.60
N ASN A 385 17.15 -9.74 47.55
CA ASN A 385 18.33 -10.61 47.40
C ASN A 385 19.63 -10.01 46.82
N PRO A 386 20.67 -9.76 47.65
CA PRO A 386 21.99 -9.27 47.21
C PRO A 386 22.90 -10.32 46.51
N ASN A 387 22.42 -11.55 46.27
CA ASN A 387 23.23 -12.68 45.79
C ASN A 387 22.88 -13.18 44.37
N LEU A 388 21.96 -12.53 43.67
CA LEU A 388 21.66 -12.84 42.27
C LEU A 388 22.38 -11.82 41.41
N ASP A 389 23.43 -12.25 40.72
CA ASP A 389 24.08 -11.42 39.70
C ASP A 389 23.01 -11.04 38.66
N PRO A 390 22.77 -9.74 38.42
CA PRO A 390 21.82 -9.32 37.40
C PRO A 390 22.32 -9.80 36.04
N PRO A 391 21.42 -10.20 35.11
CA PRO A 391 21.82 -10.51 33.75
C PRO A 391 22.58 -9.31 33.19
N SER A 392 23.69 -9.60 32.50
CA SER A 392 24.70 -8.67 32.00
C SER A 392 24.18 -7.72 30.91
N LEU A 393 23.15 -6.93 31.21
CA LEU A 393 22.73 -5.75 30.47
C LEU A 393 23.16 -4.55 31.31
N MET A 394 24.03 -3.70 30.76
CA MET A 394 24.49 -2.49 31.44
C MET A 394 23.29 -1.62 31.83
N LEU A 395 23.07 -1.51 33.13
CA LEU A 395 21.95 -0.83 33.77
C LEU A 395 22.20 0.69 33.77
N SER A 396 21.43 1.46 33.00
CA SER A 396 21.22 2.88 33.29
C SER A 396 20.31 2.98 34.52
N ARG A 397 20.84 3.49 35.64
CA ARG A 397 20.18 3.56 36.96
C ARG A 397 18.97 4.50 37.07
N GLU A 398 18.57 5.15 35.99
CA GLU A 398 17.37 6.00 35.94
C GLU A 398 16.54 5.57 34.73
N ARG A 399 15.45 4.82 34.96
CA ARG A 399 14.47 4.58 33.90
C ARG A 399 13.57 5.81 33.79
N PRO A 400 13.45 6.49 32.63
CA PRO A 400 12.71 7.73 32.50
C PRO A 400 11.18 7.57 32.32
N PHE A 401 10.64 6.34 32.45
CA PHE A 401 9.28 6.05 31.97
C PHE A 401 8.20 6.34 33.02
N LEU A 402 7.60 7.54 32.97
CA LEU A 402 6.45 7.89 33.81
C LEU A 402 5.11 7.31 33.31
N LEU A 403 5.06 6.76 32.10
CA LEU A 403 3.81 6.40 31.40
C LEU A 403 3.86 4.96 30.87
N LEU A 404 3.73 3.96 31.77
CA LEU A 404 3.74 2.55 31.38
C LEU A 404 2.41 2.13 30.71
N PRO A 405 2.45 1.35 29.61
CA PRO A 405 1.25 0.79 29.02
C PRO A 405 0.56 -0.19 29.98
N PRO A 406 -0.77 -0.28 29.92
CA PRO A 406 -1.51 -1.20 30.77
C PRO A 406 -1.29 -2.68 30.40
N LEU A 407 -1.48 -3.59 31.36
CA LEU A 407 -1.12 -5.01 31.28
C LEU A 407 -1.76 -5.74 30.08
N MET A 408 -3.00 -5.43 29.73
CA MET A 408 -3.65 -6.05 28.57
C MET A 408 -2.92 -5.79 27.24
N GLU A 409 -2.22 -4.67 27.09
CA GLU A 409 -1.46 -4.34 25.88
C GLU A 409 -0.18 -5.18 25.79
N TRP A 410 0.48 -5.41 26.92
CA TRP A 410 1.59 -6.36 27.02
C TRP A 410 1.16 -7.78 26.65
N ILE A 411 0.03 -8.23 27.20
CA ILE A 411 -0.52 -9.55 26.90
C ILE A 411 -0.90 -9.65 25.43
N ARG A 412 -1.59 -8.64 24.87
CA ARG A 412 -1.99 -8.60 23.47
C ARG A 412 -0.79 -8.74 22.54
N VAL A 413 0.22 -7.88 22.69
CA VAL A 413 1.39 -7.83 21.79
C VAL A 413 2.22 -9.12 21.90
N ALA A 414 2.46 -9.62 23.12
CA ALA A 414 3.20 -10.87 23.33
C ALA A 414 2.47 -12.08 22.74
N LEU A 415 1.15 -12.17 22.90
CA LEU A 415 0.34 -13.23 22.30
C LEU A 415 0.37 -13.18 20.77
N VAL A 416 0.31 -12.00 20.17
CA VAL A 416 0.35 -11.87 18.70
C VAL A 416 1.70 -12.35 18.15
N HIS A 417 2.82 -12.10 18.85
CA HIS A 417 4.12 -12.67 18.48
C HIS A 417 4.13 -14.21 18.58
N ALA A 418 3.60 -14.77 19.67
CA ALA A 418 3.49 -16.22 19.84
C ALA A 418 2.58 -16.87 18.77
N GLU A 419 1.44 -16.24 18.46
CA GLU A 419 0.50 -16.68 17.41
C GLU A 419 1.14 -16.63 16.02
N HIS A 420 1.92 -15.59 15.71
CA HIS A 420 2.60 -15.44 14.42
C HIS A 420 3.55 -16.61 14.15
N ARG A 421 4.29 -17.06 15.18
CA ARG A 421 5.16 -18.25 15.10
C ARG A 421 4.44 -19.57 15.34
N ARG A 422 3.09 -19.55 15.45
CA ARG A 422 2.24 -20.73 15.69
C ARG A 422 2.61 -21.50 16.96
N SER A 423 3.02 -20.77 17.98
CA SER A 423 3.32 -21.32 19.30
C SER A 423 2.18 -21.05 20.27
N LEU A 424 1.90 -22.03 21.11
CA LEU A 424 0.94 -21.93 22.21
C LEU A 424 1.61 -21.52 23.52
N LEU A 425 2.89 -21.17 23.48
CA LEU A 425 3.68 -20.84 24.65
C LEU A 425 4.36 -19.49 24.40
N VAL A 426 4.08 -18.47 25.20
CA VAL A 426 4.75 -17.15 25.17
C VAL A 426 6.13 -17.28 25.84
N ASP A 427 7.18 -16.87 25.16
CA ASP A 427 8.56 -16.92 25.65
C ASP A 427 9.09 -15.52 26.05
N SER A 428 10.33 -15.47 26.56
CA SER A 428 10.95 -14.21 26.98
C SER A 428 11.24 -13.25 25.83
N ASP A 429 11.40 -13.76 24.61
CA ASP A 429 11.66 -12.95 23.43
C ASP A 429 10.38 -12.25 22.96
N ASP A 430 9.24 -12.93 22.99
CA ASP A 430 7.93 -12.32 22.69
C ASP A 430 7.68 -11.09 23.60
N VAL A 431 8.08 -11.17 24.87
CA VAL A 431 7.98 -10.05 25.82
C VAL A 431 8.98 -8.93 25.52
N ARG A 432 10.21 -9.25 25.09
CA ARG A 432 11.20 -8.24 24.67
C ARG A 432 10.79 -7.52 23.38
N GLN A 433 10.22 -8.24 22.41
CA GLN A 433 9.67 -7.64 21.21
C GLN A 433 8.47 -6.73 21.53
N ALA A 434 7.64 -7.14 22.49
CA ALA A 434 6.57 -6.28 23.02
C ALA A 434 7.11 -5.03 23.70
N ALA A 435 8.15 -5.16 24.53
CA ALA A 435 8.81 -4.04 25.19
C ALA A 435 9.36 -3.01 24.19
N ARG A 436 9.99 -3.46 23.10
CA ARG A 436 10.47 -2.59 22.01
C ARG A 436 9.34 -1.79 21.38
N LEU A 437 8.18 -2.40 21.16
CA LEU A 437 7.04 -1.71 20.55
C LEU A 437 6.41 -0.68 21.52
N LEU A 438 6.29 -1.06 22.79
CA LEU A 438 5.50 -0.33 23.78
C LEU A 438 6.29 0.73 24.57
N LEU A 439 7.61 0.58 24.69
CA LEU A 439 8.46 1.47 25.48
C LEU A 439 9.46 2.23 24.59
N PRO A 440 9.74 3.51 24.87
CA PRO A 440 10.70 4.29 24.09
C PRO A 440 12.14 3.86 24.34
N GLY A 441 12.97 3.87 23.29
CA GLY A 441 14.42 3.69 23.38
C GLY A 441 14.90 2.26 23.65
N LEU A 442 14.00 1.27 23.65
CA LEU A 442 14.37 -0.14 23.70
C LEU A 442 14.52 -0.68 22.28
N ASP A 443 15.65 -1.32 22.00
CA ASP A 443 15.84 -2.11 20.80
C ASP A 443 15.97 -3.59 21.14
N CYS A 444 15.37 -4.42 20.30
CA CYS A 444 15.42 -5.87 20.41
C CYS A 444 15.71 -6.39 19.01
N VAL A 445 16.64 -7.32 18.83
CA VAL A 445 16.95 -7.84 17.48
C VAL A 445 15.75 -8.64 16.96
N PRO A 446 15.36 -8.52 15.68
CA PRO A 446 14.36 -9.41 15.07
C PRO A 446 14.73 -10.88 15.27
N ARG A 447 13.71 -11.72 15.49
CA ARG A 447 13.93 -13.15 15.75
C ARG A 447 14.56 -13.82 14.53
N GLN A 448 15.68 -14.51 14.74
CA GLN A 448 16.36 -15.28 13.71
C GLN A 448 15.81 -16.70 13.61
N LEU A 449 15.89 -17.31 12.43
CA LEU A 449 15.48 -18.71 12.22
C LEU A 449 16.51 -19.63 12.89
N ARG A 450 16.14 -20.21 14.04
CA ARG A 450 16.97 -21.14 14.82
C ARG A 450 16.15 -22.33 15.29
N SER A 451 16.83 -23.47 15.51
CA SER A 451 16.20 -24.68 16.04
C SER A 451 15.56 -24.49 17.42
N GLU A 452 16.00 -23.50 18.19
CA GLU A 452 15.52 -23.22 19.56
C GLU A 452 14.19 -22.44 19.61
N CYS A 453 13.61 -22.06 18.46
CA CYS A 453 12.46 -21.14 18.42
C CYS A 453 11.09 -21.81 18.67
N CYS A 454 11.05 -23.13 18.85
CA CYS A 454 9.78 -23.91 18.87
C CYS A 454 9.65 -24.79 20.13
N PHE A 455 9.08 -24.20 21.19
CA PHE A 455 8.68 -24.95 22.37
C PHE A 455 7.17 -25.22 22.35
N GLN A 456 6.77 -26.44 21.99
CA GLN A 456 5.58 -27.03 22.62
C GLN A 456 5.81 -27.09 24.14
N SER A 457 4.82 -26.64 24.91
CA SER A 457 4.89 -26.65 26.38
C SER A 457 5.07 -28.08 26.90
N PHE A 458 6.13 -28.34 27.67
CA PHE A 458 6.33 -29.61 28.37
C PHE A 458 5.18 -29.96 29.33
N LYS A 459 4.34 -28.98 29.70
CA LYS A 459 3.22 -29.18 30.63
C LYS A 459 2.10 -30.06 30.07
N SER A 460 2.04 -30.28 28.76
CA SER A 460 1.01 -31.14 28.13
C SER A 460 1.57 -32.43 27.52
N LEU A 461 2.85 -32.75 27.75
CA LEU A 461 3.50 -33.94 27.18
C LEU A 461 3.64 -35.02 28.24
N ASP A 462 3.51 -36.28 27.83
CA ASP A 462 3.84 -37.42 28.68
C ASP A 462 5.37 -37.52 28.88
N ALA A 463 5.82 -38.21 29.93
CA ALA A 463 7.24 -38.30 30.27
C ALA A 463 8.10 -38.88 29.12
N LYS A 464 7.50 -39.72 28.27
CA LYS A 464 8.15 -40.31 27.11
C LYS A 464 8.29 -39.30 25.96
N ALA A 465 7.25 -38.53 25.60
CA ALA A 465 7.40 -37.48 24.60
C ALA A 465 8.31 -36.35 25.08
N ALA A 466 8.27 -36.00 26.37
CA ALA A 466 9.14 -35.00 26.95
C ALA A 466 10.63 -35.39 26.85
N SER A 467 10.96 -36.66 27.12
CA SER A 467 12.35 -37.16 26.99
C SER A 467 12.80 -37.27 25.53
N ALA A 468 11.93 -37.72 24.63
CA ALA A 468 12.21 -37.76 23.20
C ALA A 468 12.45 -36.35 22.63
N LYS A 469 11.63 -35.37 23.02
CA LYS A 469 11.81 -33.98 22.63
C LYS A 469 13.11 -33.38 23.19
N PHE A 470 13.43 -33.66 24.45
CA PHE A 470 14.71 -33.24 25.02
C PHE A 470 15.91 -33.83 24.27
N GLN A 471 15.85 -35.10 23.88
CA GLN A 471 16.90 -35.74 23.07
C GLN A 471 17.01 -35.10 21.68
N LEU A 472 15.89 -34.79 21.04
CA LEU A 472 15.84 -34.07 19.78
C LEU A 472 16.50 -32.69 19.91
N ASP A 473 16.08 -31.87 20.88
CA ASP A 473 16.64 -30.53 21.13
C ASP A 473 18.14 -30.58 21.42
N LEU A 474 18.58 -31.57 22.22
CA LEU A 474 19.99 -31.79 22.51
C LEU A 474 20.78 -32.19 21.25
N GLY A 475 20.26 -33.12 20.46
CA GLY A 475 20.88 -33.56 19.20
C GLY A 475 21.03 -32.43 18.20
N PHE A 476 19.99 -31.60 18.03
CA PHE A 476 20.03 -30.40 17.19
C PHE A 476 21.09 -29.41 17.70
N ARG A 477 21.13 -29.11 19.00
CA ARG A 477 22.18 -28.24 19.56
C ARG A 477 23.59 -28.78 19.32
N MET A 478 23.79 -30.10 19.45
CA MET A 478 25.07 -30.74 19.19
C MET A 478 25.51 -30.60 17.72
N LEU A 479 24.59 -30.70 16.76
CA LEU A 479 24.86 -30.49 15.34
C LEU A 479 25.10 -29.01 15.03
N SER A 480 24.30 -28.10 15.59
CA SER A 480 24.43 -26.65 15.41
C SER A 480 25.74 -26.06 15.95
N CYS A 481 26.48 -26.78 16.79
CA CYS A 481 27.80 -26.34 17.25
C CYS A 481 28.90 -26.41 16.17
N GLY A 482 28.66 -27.03 15.01
CA GLY A 482 29.66 -27.14 13.92
C GLY A 482 30.86 -28.03 14.23
N ARG A 483 30.87 -28.75 15.35
CA ARG A 483 31.98 -29.64 15.74
C ARG A 483 31.78 -31.04 15.17
N ALA A 484 32.64 -31.45 14.25
CA ALA A 484 32.61 -32.77 13.63
C ALA A 484 32.60 -33.94 14.66
N ASP A 485 33.33 -33.78 15.77
CA ASP A 485 33.41 -34.79 16.85
C ASP A 485 32.05 -35.09 17.50
N LEU A 486 31.16 -34.10 17.55
CA LEU A 486 29.84 -34.27 18.13
C LEU A 486 28.85 -34.95 17.19
N VAL A 487 29.11 -34.95 15.88
CA VAL A 487 28.17 -35.46 14.88
C VAL A 487 27.84 -36.93 15.12
N GLN A 488 28.83 -37.75 15.47
CA GLN A 488 28.60 -39.18 15.76
C GLN A 488 27.76 -39.37 17.03
N ARG A 489 27.99 -38.56 18.07
CA ARG A 489 27.18 -38.59 19.28
C ARG A 489 25.76 -38.08 19.03
N ALA A 490 25.62 -37.04 18.21
CA ALA A 490 24.32 -36.50 17.81
C ALA A 490 23.53 -37.54 17.00
N LYS A 491 24.17 -38.26 16.07
CA LYS A 491 23.55 -39.40 15.35
C LYS A 491 23.00 -40.45 16.30
N TRP A 492 23.74 -40.79 17.35
CA TRP A 492 23.29 -41.74 18.36
C TRP A 492 22.10 -41.23 19.18
N VAL A 493 22.12 -39.96 19.59
CA VAL A 493 21.03 -39.31 20.36
C VAL A 493 19.76 -39.15 19.52
N LEU A 494 19.88 -38.86 18.22
CA LEU A 494 18.76 -38.63 17.29
C LEU A 494 18.16 -39.94 16.73
N GLY A 495 18.76 -41.10 17.02
CA GLY A 495 18.23 -42.41 16.62
C GLY A 495 18.44 -42.72 15.14
N ALA A 496 17.50 -43.48 14.55
CA ALA A 496 17.64 -44.02 13.19
C ALA A 496 17.76 -42.94 12.09
N GLU A 497 17.10 -41.80 12.27
CA GLU A 497 17.14 -40.67 11.33
C GLU A 497 18.47 -39.89 11.40
N GLY A 498 19.17 -39.96 12.53
CA GLY A 498 20.48 -39.32 12.72
C GLY A 498 20.49 -37.84 12.33
N VAL A 499 21.31 -37.49 11.33
CA VAL A 499 21.46 -36.10 10.84
C VAL A 499 20.24 -35.59 10.06
N ASN A 500 19.38 -36.50 9.60
CA ASN A 500 18.17 -36.20 8.83
C ASN A 500 16.92 -36.03 9.70
N ALA A 501 17.07 -36.09 11.04
CA ALA A 501 15.98 -35.83 11.95
C ALA A 501 15.35 -34.44 11.70
N MET A 502 14.03 -34.37 11.79
CA MET A 502 13.25 -33.15 11.60
C MET A 502 12.69 -32.67 12.95
N ASP A 503 12.68 -31.36 13.16
CA ASP A 503 12.10 -30.72 14.35
C ASP A 503 10.57 -30.54 14.24
N ASP A 504 9.94 -29.87 15.22
CA ASP A 504 8.49 -29.57 15.20
C ASP A 504 8.05 -28.70 13.99
N GLN A 505 8.99 -28.04 13.30
CA GLN A 505 8.79 -27.27 12.07
C GLN A 505 8.99 -28.11 10.81
N GLY A 506 9.36 -29.38 10.94
CA GLY A 506 9.68 -30.26 9.82
C GLY A 506 11.02 -29.90 9.15
N MET A 507 11.88 -29.12 9.82
CA MET A 507 13.16 -28.67 9.29
C MET A 507 14.31 -29.56 9.78
N THR A 508 15.25 -29.82 8.87
CA THR A 508 16.48 -30.57 9.19
C THR A 508 17.60 -29.61 9.62
N PRO A 509 18.64 -30.11 10.33
CA PRO A 509 19.83 -29.33 10.66
C PRO A 509 20.48 -28.67 9.42
N LEU A 510 20.45 -29.36 8.27
CA LEU A 510 20.97 -28.83 7.00
C LEU A 510 20.16 -27.63 6.50
N MET A 511 18.82 -27.64 6.65
CA MET A 511 17.98 -26.50 6.29
C MET A 511 18.28 -25.26 7.15
N PHE A 512 18.50 -25.46 8.46
CA PHE A 512 18.90 -24.37 9.35
C PHE A 512 20.28 -23.80 8.99
N ALA A 513 21.27 -24.68 8.73
CA ALA A 513 22.60 -24.25 8.27
C ALA A 513 22.52 -23.48 6.95
N SER A 514 21.66 -23.96 6.03
CA SER A 514 21.44 -23.32 4.73
C SER A 514 20.76 -21.96 4.84
N ALA A 515 19.82 -21.79 5.77
CA ALA A 515 19.18 -20.50 6.04
C ALA A 515 20.12 -19.52 6.76
N ALA A 516 20.98 -20.03 7.65
CA ALA A 516 21.98 -19.24 8.36
C ALA A 516 23.14 -18.78 7.45
N GLY A 517 23.41 -19.51 6.37
CA GLY A 517 24.55 -19.26 5.48
C GLY A 517 25.87 -19.80 6.02
N ASP A 518 25.82 -20.79 6.91
CA ASP A 518 27.02 -21.39 7.51
C ASP A 518 27.59 -22.47 6.58
N GLU A 519 28.50 -22.05 5.70
CA GLU A 519 29.17 -22.92 4.72
C GLU A 519 29.89 -24.11 5.37
N ALA A 520 30.58 -23.86 6.49
CA ALA A 520 31.34 -24.89 7.18
C ALA A 520 30.42 -25.96 7.79
N LEU A 521 29.33 -25.53 8.42
CA LEU A 521 28.33 -26.46 8.95
C LEU A 521 27.62 -27.23 7.84
N VAL A 522 27.28 -26.59 6.73
CA VAL A 522 26.71 -27.27 5.54
C VAL A 522 27.66 -28.35 5.06
N GLN A 523 28.95 -28.05 4.90
CA GLN A 523 29.94 -29.02 4.46
C GLN A 523 30.03 -30.22 5.42
N VAL A 524 30.13 -29.98 6.73
CA VAL A 524 30.17 -31.04 7.76
C VAL A 524 28.92 -31.92 7.72
N LEU A 525 27.73 -31.34 7.53
CA LEU A 525 26.48 -32.08 7.47
C LEU A 525 26.36 -32.91 6.18
N VAL A 526 26.81 -32.37 5.03
CA VAL A 526 26.85 -33.10 3.76
C VAL A 526 27.85 -34.27 3.84
N GLU A 527 29.04 -34.06 4.38
CA GLU A 527 30.03 -35.12 4.64
C GLU A 527 29.50 -36.17 5.62
N ALA A 528 28.65 -35.77 6.57
CA ALA A 528 28.00 -36.67 7.50
C ALA A 528 26.84 -37.48 6.88
N GLY A 529 26.51 -37.28 5.60
CA GLY A 529 25.46 -38.01 4.88
C GLY A 529 24.06 -37.40 5.01
N ALA A 530 23.95 -36.08 5.18
CA ALA A 530 22.67 -35.39 5.15
C ALA A 530 22.02 -35.48 3.75
N HIS A 531 20.74 -35.78 3.70
CA HIS A 531 19.98 -35.83 2.45
C HIS A 531 19.64 -34.41 1.96
N LEU A 532 20.15 -34.05 0.79
CA LEU A 532 20.01 -32.70 0.22
C LEU A 532 18.57 -32.35 -0.18
N ASN A 533 17.81 -33.33 -0.67
CA ASN A 533 16.50 -33.14 -1.29
C ASN A 533 15.32 -33.46 -0.35
N LEU A 534 15.56 -33.50 0.96
CA LEU A 534 14.46 -33.63 1.93
C LEU A 534 13.57 -32.41 1.86
N GLN A 535 12.27 -32.65 1.80
CA GLN A 535 11.25 -31.61 1.77
C GLN A 535 10.67 -31.40 3.17
N VAL A 536 10.40 -30.16 3.52
CA VAL A 536 9.62 -29.84 4.72
C VAL A 536 8.20 -30.42 4.54
N PRO A 537 7.75 -31.30 5.44
CA PRO A 537 6.45 -31.95 5.33
C PRO A 537 5.30 -30.96 5.52
N VAL A 538 4.08 -31.37 5.15
CA VAL A 538 2.87 -30.62 5.51
C VAL A 538 2.62 -30.74 7.03
N CYS A 539 2.02 -29.71 7.62
CA CYS A 539 1.62 -29.70 9.02
C CYS A 539 0.87 -31.00 9.39
N SER A 540 1.37 -31.71 10.39
CA SER A 540 0.88 -33.02 10.81
C SER A 540 0.96 -33.15 12.33
N ALA A 541 0.48 -34.27 12.89
CA ALA A 541 0.57 -34.50 14.34
C ALA A 541 2.03 -34.60 14.84
N THR A 542 2.97 -35.01 13.97
CA THR A 542 4.41 -35.08 14.29
C THR A 542 5.10 -33.74 14.13
N HIS A 543 4.63 -32.89 13.20
CA HIS A 543 5.16 -31.54 12.97
C HIS A 543 4.01 -30.52 13.03
N PRO A 544 3.55 -30.16 14.25
CA PRO A 544 2.38 -29.31 14.43
C PRO A 544 2.64 -27.84 14.12
N SER A 545 3.91 -27.41 14.11
CA SER A 545 4.27 -26.00 14.04
C SER A 545 4.72 -25.55 12.65
N VAL A 546 4.77 -26.45 11.66
CA VAL A 546 5.23 -26.18 10.28
C VAL A 546 4.66 -24.88 9.72
N HIS A 547 5.56 -23.98 9.35
CA HIS A 547 5.21 -22.75 8.67
C HIS A 547 4.65 -23.04 7.26
N HIS A 548 3.54 -22.39 6.91
CA HIS A 548 2.87 -22.64 5.62
C HIS A 548 3.72 -22.29 4.38
N GLY A 549 4.60 -21.30 4.52
CA GLY A 549 5.45 -20.83 3.43
C GLY A 549 6.65 -21.74 3.20
N SER A 550 7.08 -22.50 4.20
CA SER A 550 8.24 -23.39 4.09
C SER A 550 7.89 -24.81 3.67
N ARG A 551 6.62 -25.13 3.41
CA ARG A 551 6.19 -26.48 3.00
C ARG A 551 6.82 -26.84 1.65
N HIS A 552 7.24 -28.08 1.51
CA HIS A 552 7.89 -28.61 0.30
C HIS A 552 9.23 -27.93 -0.05
N TRP A 553 9.73 -27.04 0.82
CA TRP A 553 11.05 -26.45 0.64
C TRP A 553 12.15 -27.44 1.02
N VAL A 554 13.27 -27.25 0.34
CA VAL A 554 14.49 -28.05 0.41
C VAL A 554 15.66 -27.16 0.86
N ALA A 555 16.76 -27.72 1.35
CA ALA A 555 17.95 -26.97 1.76
C ALA A 555 18.37 -25.88 0.73
N LEU A 556 18.39 -26.22 -0.57
CA LEU A 556 18.70 -25.26 -1.64
C LEU A 556 17.73 -24.07 -1.68
N THR A 557 16.42 -24.32 -1.53
CA THR A 557 15.42 -23.25 -1.53
C THR A 557 15.66 -22.27 -0.39
N PHE A 558 16.07 -22.72 0.81
CA PHE A 558 16.43 -21.85 1.94
C PHE A 558 17.71 -21.04 1.67
N ALA A 559 18.76 -21.65 1.09
CA ALA A 559 19.96 -20.91 0.71
C ALA A 559 19.64 -19.76 -0.27
N VAL A 560 18.82 -20.06 -1.29
CA VAL A 560 18.37 -19.06 -2.28
C VAL A 560 17.45 -18.01 -1.66
N LEU A 561 16.54 -18.41 -0.76
CA LEU A 561 15.62 -17.55 -0.01
C LEU A 561 16.34 -16.41 0.72
N HIS A 562 17.46 -16.74 1.35
CA HIS A 562 18.29 -15.83 2.14
C HIS A 562 19.41 -15.18 1.33
N GLY A 563 19.64 -15.60 0.08
CA GLY A 563 20.63 -15.02 -0.82
C GLY A 563 22.07 -15.54 -0.61
N HIS A 564 22.24 -16.68 0.05
CA HIS A 564 23.54 -17.28 0.35
C HIS A 564 24.10 -18.01 -0.87
N MET A 565 24.85 -17.26 -1.69
CA MET A 565 25.41 -17.75 -2.96
C MET A 565 26.33 -18.96 -2.78
N SER A 566 27.28 -18.88 -1.85
CA SER A 566 28.28 -19.91 -1.59
C SER A 566 27.63 -21.23 -1.16
N VAL A 567 26.66 -21.17 -0.24
CA VAL A 567 25.90 -22.35 0.17
C VAL A 567 25.09 -22.93 -0.98
N ALA A 568 24.43 -22.10 -1.79
CA ALA A 568 23.69 -22.57 -2.96
C ALA A 568 24.61 -23.27 -3.97
N GLN A 569 25.81 -22.72 -4.22
CA GLN A 569 26.83 -23.33 -5.06
C GLN A 569 27.28 -24.70 -4.49
N LEU A 570 27.63 -24.77 -3.21
CA LEU A 570 28.04 -26.03 -2.55
C LEU A 570 26.96 -27.12 -2.65
N LEU A 571 25.69 -26.75 -2.41
CA LEU A 571 24.57 -27.70 -2.51
C LEU A 571 24.37 -28.21 -3.95
N LEU A 572 24.51 -27.34 -4.95
CA LEU A 572 24.37 -27.70 -6.35
C LEU A 572 25.54 -28.54 -6.86
N GLU A 573 26.77 -28.25 -6.42
CA GLU A 573 27.96 -29.07 -6.69
C GLU A 573 27.85 -30.45 -6.03
N ALA A 574 27.21 -30.54 -4.85
CA ALA A 574 26.91 -31.79 -4.16
C ALA A 574 25.74 -32.60 -4.79
N GLY A 575 25.09 -32.07 -5.84
CA GLY A 575 24.03 -32.77 -6.57
C GLY A 575 22.61 -32.53 -6.04
N ALA A 576 22.36 -31.41 -5.36
CA ALA A 576 20.99 -30.99 -5.03
C ALA A 576 20.17 -30.73 -6.31
N ASP A 577 18.86 -31.00 -6.25
CA ASP A 577 17.97 -30.73 -7.38
C ASP A 577 17.78 -29.22 -7.57
N VAL A 578 18.01 -28.74 -8.80
CA VAL A 578 17.99 -27.32 -9.18
C VAL A 578 16.58 -26.73 -9.06
N GLU A 579 15.55 -27.53 -9.35
CA GLU A 579 14.15 -27.13 -9.20
C GLU A 579 13.64 -27.33 -7.77
N GLY A 580 14.43 -27.96 -6.90
CA GLY A 580 14.11 -28.22 -5.50
C GLY A 580 13.00 -29.26 -5.33
N GLY A 581 12.09 -29.01 -4.37
CA GLY A 581 11.00 -29.94 -4.01
C GLY A 581 9.71 -29.78 -4.83
N ALA A 582 9.69 -28.89 -5.81
CA ALA A 582 8.47 -28.52 -6.55
C ALA A 582 7.87 -29.63 -7.43
N LEU A 583 8.56 -30.77 -7.56
CA LEU A 583 8.27 -31.82 -8.54
C LEU A 583 7.35 -32.95 -8.06
N LEU A 584 7.01 -33.05 -6.78
CA LEU A 584 6.43 -34.28 -6.24
C LEU A 584 5.34 -34.00 -5.20
N ASP A 585 4.13 -33.74 -5.69
CA ASP A 585 2.89 -34.42 -5.27
C ASP A 585 1.67 -33.53 -5.58
N GLY A 586 0.69 -34.13 -6.25
CA GLY A 586 -0.54 -33.49 -6.73
C GLY A 586 -1.54 -33.10 -5.63
N GLN A 587 -1.08 -32.57 -4.50
CA GLN A 587 -1.92 -32.02 -3.44
C GLN A 587 -1.48 -30.60 -3.05
N GLU A 588 -2.33 -29.64 -3.42
CA GLU A 588 -2.66 -28.43 -2.64
C GLU A 588 -1.49 -27.74 -1.89
N THR A 589 -0.41 -27.31 -2.55
CA THR A 589 0.30 -26.08 -2.14
C THR A 589 1.30 -25.50 -3.15
N SER A 590 1.40 -24.16 -3.12
CA SER A 590 2.22 -23.29 -3.95
C SER A 590 3.72 -23.31 -3.54
N ALA A 591 4.46 -24.35 -3.92
CA ALA A 591 5.92 -24.32 -3.79
C ALA A 591 6.53 -23.43 -4.88
N GLU A 592 7.19 -22.32 -4.49
CA GLU A 592 7.95 -21.47 -5.42
C GLU A 592 9.30 -22.15 -5.74
N THR A 593 9.71 -22.22 -7.01
CA THR A 593 11.01 -22.80 -7.37
C THR A 593 12.17 -21.88 -6.93
N PRO A 594 13.38 -22.42 -6.69
CA PRO A 594 14.56 -21.60 -6.40
C PRO A 594 14.76 -20.45 -7.41
N LEU A 595 14.51 -20.71 -8.70
CA LEU A 595 14.63 -19.69 -9.74
C LEU A 595 13.59 -18.58 -9.61
N GLN A 596 12.33 -18.91 -9.30
CA GLN A 596 11.27 -17.92 -9.04
C GLN A 596 11.61 -17.05 -7.82
N LEU A 597 12.16 -17.66 -6.76
CA LEU A 597 12.62 -16.96 -5.56
C LEU A 597 13.75 -15.96 -5.87
N ALA A 598 14.77 -16.42 -6.61
CA ALA A 598 15.88 -15.56 -7.01
C ALA A 598 15.42 -14.41 -7.93
N ALA A 599 14.47 -14.68 -8.82
CA ALA A 599 13.92 -13.69 -9.73
C ALA A 599 13.07 -12.63 -9.02
N ALA A 600 12.27 -13.01 -8.02
CA ALA A 600 11.54 -12.07 -7.18
C ALA A 600 12.48 -11.20 -6.32
N ALA A 601 13.57 -11.78 -5.82
CA ALA A 601 14.59 -11.06 -5.04
C ALA A 601 15.45 -10.12 -5.90
N GLY A 602 15.51 -10.33 -7.21
CA GLY A 602 16.35 -9.53 -8.11
C GLY A 602 17.83 -9.92 -8.07
N ASN A 603 18.17 -11.09 -7.53
CA ASN A 603 19.55 -11.54 -7.39
C ASN A 603 20.07 -12.07 -8.74
N TYR A 604 20.66 -11.17 -9.52
CA TYR A 604 21.15 -11.44 -10.88
C TYR A 604 22.14 -12.61 -10.95
N GLU A 605 23.10 -12.65 -10.02
CA GLU A 605 24.11 -13.70 -9.97
C GLU A 605 23.49 -15.06 -9.63
N MET A 606 22.57 -15.09 -8.65
CA MET A 606 21.91 -16.35 -8.25
C MET A 606 21.06 -16.92 -9.39
N VAL A 607 20.37 -16.04 -10.13
CA VAL A 607 19.66 -16.42 -11.36
C VAL A 607 20.64 -16.97 -12.40
N GLY A 608 21.82 -16.35 -12.56
CA GLY A 608 22.87 -16.85 -13.45
C GLY A 608 23.35 -18.25 -13.07
N LEU A 609 23.60 -18.49 -11.78
CA LEU A 609 24.05 -19.76 -11.23
C LEU A 609 23.00 -20.86 -11.43
N LEU A 610 21.74 -20.63 -11.02
CA LEU A 610 20.66 -21.60 -11.19
C LEU A 610 20.43 -21.97 -12.67
N LEU A 611 20.45 -20.98 -13.58
CA LEU A 611 20.31 -21.24 -15.00
C LEU A 611 21.50 -22.02 -15.58
N SER A 612 22.72 -21.82 -15.07
CA SER A 612 23.91 -22.56 -15.52
C SER A 612 23.86 -24.04 -15.14
N HIS A 613 23.17 -24.38 -14.04
CA HIS A 613 22.92 -25.75 -13.61
C HIS A 613 21.65 -26.36 -14.24
N GLY A 614 20.96 -25.64 -15.14
CA GLY A 614 19.86 -26.19 -15.94
C GLY A 614 18.45 -25.86 -15.47
N ALA A 615 18.26 -24.83 -14.64
CA ALA A 615 16.92 -24.38 -14.21
C ALA A 615 16.05 -23.94 -15.40
N ASP A 616 14.77 -24.33 -15.43
CA ASP A 616 13.83 -23.95 -16.49
C ASP A 616 13.01 -22.69 -16.10
N PRO A 617 13.16 -21.57 -16.82
CA PRO A 617 12.42 -20.34 -16.54
C PRO A 617 10.92 -20.41 -16.86
N LEU A 618 10.47 -21.42 -17.62
CA LEU A 618 9.06 -21.64 -17.96
C LEU A 618 8.41 -22.74 -17.11
N PHE A 619 9.15 -23.35 -16.18
CA PHE A 619 8.59 -24.38 -15.31
C PHE A 619 7.41 -23.83 -14.50
N ARG A 620 6.31 -24.56 -14.52
CA ARG A 620 5.07 -24.25 -13.80
C ARG A 620 4.80 -25.34 -12.77
N VAL A 621 4.51 -24.93 -11.55
CA VAL A 621 4.09 -25.83 -10.49
C VAL A 621 2.59 -26.03 -10.61
N HIS A 622 2.17 -27.08 -11.30
CA HIS A 622 0.75 -27.39 -11.48
C HIS A 622 0.05 -27.58 -10.13
N HIS A 623 -0.90 -26.72 -9.81
CA HIS A 623 -1.78 -26.88 -8.67
C HIS A 623 -2.79 -27.99 -8.95
N GLY A 624 -2.61 -29.16 -8.33
CA GLY A 624 -3.58 -30.25 -8.39
C GLY A 624 -4.83 -29.95 -7.57
N ASN A 625 -5.88 -29.40 -8.19
CA ASN A 625 -7.28 -29.73 -7.90
C ASN A 625 -8.28 -29.05 -8.85
N SER A 626 -9.10 -29.86 -9.53
CA SER A 626 -10.13 -29.48 -10.51
C SER A 626 -11.39 -28.79 -9.91
N LEU A 627 -11.34 -28.32 -8.65
CA LEU A 627 -12.49 -27.71 -7.96
C LEU A 627 -12.20 -26.37 -7.29
N THR A 628 -10.93 -25.95 -7.23
CA THR A 628 -10.54 -24.55 -7.12
C THR A 628 -10.16 -24.09 -8.52
N SER A 629 -10.91 -23.12 -9.03
CA SER A 629 -10.89 -22.63 -10.42
C SER A 629 -9.46 -22.52 -11.03
N PRO A 630 -9.25 -22.78 -12.34
CA PRO A 630 -7.93 -22.82 -13.02
C PRO A 630 -7.28 -21.43 -13.20
N LEU A 631 -7.44 -20.54 -12.23
CA LEU A 631 -7.36 -19.09 -12.40
C LEU A 631 -6.34 -18.40 -11.50
N TYR A 632 -5.55 -19.17 -10.73
CA TYR A 632 -4.20 -18.76 -10.33
C TYR A 632 -3.27 -19.28 -11.43
N GLU A 633 -3.06 -18.50 -12.49
CA GLU A 633 -1.93 -18.78 -13.38
C GLU A 633 -0.68 -18.55 -12.53
N ASP A 634 -0.05 -19.65 -12.11
CA ASP A 634 1.24 -19.69 -11.43
C ASP A 634 2.13 -18.58 -11.96
N MET A 635 2.46 -17.62 -11.10
CA MET A 635 3.37 -16.55 -11.46
C MET A 635 4.65 -17.18 -12.01
N ASN A 636 4.88 -17.02 -13.30
CA ASN A 636 6.11 -17.48 -13.93
C ASN A 636 7.31 -16.69 -13.38
N CYS A 637 8.51 -17.22 -13.56
CA CYS A 637 9.75 -16.51 -13.19
C CYS A 637 9.83 -15.09 -13.80
N PHE A 638 9.40 -14.95 -15.05
CA PHE A 638 9.30 -13.65 -15.74
C PHE A 638 8.33 -12.67 -15.04
N SER A 639 7.18 -13.16 -14.56
CA SER A 639 6.20 -12.31 -13.91
C SER A 639 6.63 -11.93 -12.51
N TYR A 640 7.34 -12.78 -11.76
CA TYR A 640 7.99 -12.40 -10.50
C TYR A 640 9.01 -11.28 -10.72
N ALA A 641 9.94 -11.44 -11.68
CA ALA A 641 10.92 -10.41 -11.98
C ALA A 641 10.27 -9.09 -12.42
N ALA A 642 9.26 -9.15 -13.29
CA ALA A 642 8.56 -7.97 -13.78
C ALA A 642 7.68 -7.29 -12.71
N ALA A 643 7.03 -8.08 -11.84
CA ALA A 643 6.23 -7.59 -10.73
C ALA A 643 7.06 -6.80 -9.72
N HIS A 644 8.33 -7.14 -9.54
CA HIS A 644 9.27 -6.43 -8.66
C HIS A 644 10.10 -5.35 -9.36
N GLY A 645 9.97 -5.19 -10.68
CA GLY A 645 10.71 -4.17 -11.45
C GLY A 645 12.14 -4.58 -11.83
N HIS A 646 12.51 -5.85 -11.71
CA HIS A 646 13.87 -6.37 -11.96
C HIS A 646 14.18 -6.53 -13.45
N ARG A 647 14.37 -5.40 -14.13
CA ARG A 647 14.67 -5.31 -15.57
C ARG A 647 15.85 -6.19 -16.02
N ASN A 648 16.94 -6.20 -15.25
CA ASN A 648 18.15 -6.95 -15.61
C ASN A 648 17.94 -8.46 -15.53
N VAL A 649 17.14 -8.92 -14.57
CA VAL A 649 16.77 -10.33 -14.42
C VAL A 649 15.89 -10.77 -15.58
N VAL A 650 14.88 -9.97 -15.97
CA VAL A 650 14.05 -10.26 -17.16
C VAL A 650 14.91 -10.44 -18.41
N ARG A 651 15.89 -9.56 -18.63
CA ARG A 651 16.85 -9.70 -19.75
C ARG A 651 17.68 -10.97 -19.63
N ARG A 652 18.20 -11.29 -18.44
CA ARG A 652 19.02 -12.49 -18.22
C ARG A 652 18.27 -13.78 -18.50
N LEU A 653 17.00 -13.84 -18.09
CA LEU A 653 16.10 -14.98 -18.34
C LEU A 653 15.82 -15.17 -19.85
N LEU A 654 15.78 -14.08 -20.61
CA LEU A 654 15.55 -14.11 -22.07
C LEU A 654 16.79 -14.46 -22.89
N LEU A 655 17.99 -14.22 -22.36
CA LEU A 655 19.26 -14.47 -23.07
C LEU A 655 19.68 -15.95 -23.11
N GLN A 656 18.96 -16.86 -22.45
CA GLN A 656 19.33 -18.27 -22.37
C GLN A 656 19.03 -19.04 -23.69
N PRO A 657 20.01 -19.79 -24.25
CA PRO A 657 19.75 -20.74 -25.32
C PRO A 657 18.92 -21.89 -24.78
N ARG A 658 17.75 -22.13 -25.38
CA ARG A 658 16.86 -23.22 -24.96
C ARG A 658 17.48 -24.57 -25.29
N HIS A 659 17.77 -25.38 -24.27
CA HIS A 659 17.96 -26.80 -24.46
C HIS A 659 16.61 -27.42 -24.84
N ARG A 660 16.48 -27.88 -26.09
CA ARG A 660 15.38 -28.73 -26.55
C ARG A 660 15.45 -30.06 -25.76
N LYS A 661 14.88 -30.13 -24.57
CA LYS A 661 14.22 -31.38 -24.16
C LYS A 661 12.93 -31.42 -24.96
N GLU A 662 12.77 -32.47 -25.74
CA GLU A 662 11.67 -32.68 -26.68
C GLU A 662 10.36 -32.24 -26.04
N ASN A 663 9.70 -31.25 -26.65
CA ASN A 663 8.38 -30.78 -26.28
C ASN A 663 7.39 -31.94 -26.49
N ILE A 664 7.29 -32.85 -25.53
CA ILE A 664 6.09 -33.65 -25.35
C ILE A 664 5.06 -32.68 -24.79
N LEU A 665 4.38 -31.97 -25.69
CA LEU A 665 3.19 -31.19 -25.35
C LEU A 665 2.24 -32.13 -24.58
N SER A 666 1.72 -31.69 -23.45
CA SER A 666 0.66 -32.44 -22.78
C SER A 666 -0.55 -32.52 -23.73
N LEU A 667 -1.34 -33.59 -23.64
CA LEU A 667 -2.51 -33.78 -24.51
C LEU A 667 -3.46 -32.57 -24.47
N GLU A 668 -3.48 -31.83 -23.36
CA GLU A 668 -4.25 -30.60 -23.17
C GLU A 668 -3.74 -29.42 -24.01
N GLU A 669 -2.42 -29.28 -24.21
CA GLU A 669 -1.88 -28.26 -25.12
C GLU A 669 -2.18 -28.58 -26.58
N ILE A 670 -2.15 -29.86 -26.96
CA ILE A 670 -2.53 -30.33 -28.31
C ILE A 670 -4.02 -30.14 -28.57
N LEU A 671 -4.87 -30.36 -27.56
CA LEU A 671 -6.33 -30.20 -27.68
C LEU A 671 -6.76 -28.72 -27.61
N ALA A 672 -5.99 -27.86 -26.96
CA ALA A 672 -6.19 -26.41 -26.98
C ALA A 672 -5.72 -25.75 -28.29
N GLU A 673 -4.96 -26.45 -29.12
CA GLU A 673 -4.53 -26.04 -30.46
C GLU A 673 -5.59 -26.27 -31.55
N GLY A 674 -6.88 -26.01 -31.24
CA GLY A 674 -7.97 -26.08 -32.23
C GLY A 674 -7.51 -25.58 -33.61
N VAL A 675 -7.73 -26.42 -34.63
CA VAL A 675 -7.20 -26.30 -36.00
C VAL A 675 -7.50 -24.91 -36.55
N GLU A 676 -6.55 -23.98 -36.44
CA GLU A 676 -6.53 -22.77 -37.27
C GLU A 676 -5.71 -23.06 -38.52
N GLU A 677 -6.35 -22.80 -39.66
CA GLU A 677 -5.88 -23.14 -41.00
C GLU A 677 -4.49 -22.55 -41.26
N GLN A 678 -3.57 -23.42 -41.64
CA GLN A 678 -2.25 -23.06 -42.10
C GLN A 678 -2.38 -22.31 -43.43
N GLU A 679 -2.21 -20.99 -43.43
CA GLU A 679 -1.77 -20.29 -44.63
C GLU A 679 -0.32 -20.73 -44.91
N THR A 680 -0.18 -21.51 -45.97
CA THR A 680 1.06 -22.07 -46.49
C THR A 680 2.00 -20.98 -46.99
N GLU A 681 3.04 -20.65 -46.23
CA GLU A 681 4.23 -19.99 -46.78
C GLU A 681 5.33 -21.03 -47.04
N HIS A 682 5.61 -21.24 -48.33
CA HIS A 682 6.67 -22.11 -48.84
C HIS A 682 8.06 -21.70 -48.30
N CYS A 683 8.70 -22.60 -47.53
CA CYS A 683 10.12 -22.51 -47.23
C CYS A 683 10.95 -23.10 -48.38
N SER A 684 11.57 -22.24 -49.19
CA SER A 684 12.74 -22.61 -49.99
C SER A 684 14.01 -22.47 -49.15
N SER A 685 14.71 -23.58 -48.98
CA SER A 685 16.01 -23.71 -48.32
C SER A 685 17.09 -22.82 -48.96
N THR A 686 17.75 -21.97 -48.19
CA THR A 686 19.21 -21.70 -48.28
C THR A 686 19.69 -21.04 -46.98
N LEU A 687 20.91 -21.40 -46.59
CA LEU A 687 21.61 -21.02 -45.37
C LEU A 687 21.92 -19.51 -45.34
N ASP A 688 21.77 -18.88 -44.17
CA ASP A 688 22.76 -17.90 -43.69
C ASP A 688 22.67 -17.65 -42.17
N SER A 689 23.82 -17.77 -41.53
CA SER A 689 24.08 -17.54 -40.12
C SER A 689 24.32 -16.05 -39.85
N SER A 690 23.27 -15.31 -39.46
CA SER A 690 23.42 -14.04 -38.74
C SER A 690 22.11 -13.59 -38.09
N SER A 691 22.10 -13.54 -36.76
CA SER A 691 21.30 -12.64 -35.92
C SER A 691 19.85 -12.33 -36.34
N VAL A 692 19.01 -13.35 -36.45
CA VAL A 692 17.54 -13.15 -36.43
C VAL A 692 17.07 -13.35 -34.99
N PRO A 693 16.34 -12.40 -34.37
CA PRO A 693 15.73 -12.64 -33.07
C PRO A 693 14.76 -13.80 -33.21
N LEU A 694 15.08 -14.93 -32.56
CA LEU A 694 14.21 -16.10 -32.50
C LEU A 694 12.83 -15.65 -31.99
N LYS A 695 11.79 -15.77 -32.82
CA LYS A 695 10.42 -15.46 -32.41
C LYS A 695 10.09 -16.29 -31.16
N PRO A 696 9.68 -15.67 -30.05
CA PRO A 696 9.38 -16.37 -28.80
C PRO A 696 8.23 -17.37 -28.98
N CYS A 697 8.38 -18.59 -28.45
CA CYS A 697 7.32 -19.62 -28.49
C CYS A 697 6.01 -19.11 -27.85
N LYS A 698 4.85 -19.66 -28.25
CA LYS A 698 3.53 -19.28 -27.73
C LYS A 698 3.46 -19.28 -26.19
N ALA A 699 4.04 -20.29 -25.53
CA ALA A 699 4.10 -20.38 -24.06
C ALA A 699 4.90 -19.22 -23.42
N THR A 700 6.01 -18.84 -24.04
CA THR A 700 6.85 -17.71 -23.61
C THR A 700 6.12 -16.39 -23.81
N MET A 701 5.42 -16.23 -24.94
CA MET A 701 4.61 -15.05 -25.19
C MET A 701 3.48 -14.90 -24.17
N ARG A 702 2.83 -15.99 -23.76
CA ARG A 702 1.84 -15.96 -22.66
C ARG A 702 2.49 -15.53 -21.34
N ALA A 703 3.66 -16.07 -21.00
CA ALA A 703 4.40 -15.68 -19.80
C ALA A 703 4.82 -14.20 -19.82
N LEU A 704 5.29 -13.69 -20.97
CA LEU A 704 5.66 -12.28 -21.14
C LEU A 704 4.44 -11.35 -21.10
N GLN A 705 3.30 -11.76 -21.63
CA GLN A 705 2.04 -11.02 -21.51
C GLN A 705 1.60 -10.91 -20.04
N GLN A 706 1.72 -11.98 -19.27
CA GLN A 706 1.43 -11.97 -17.83
C GLN A 706 2.42 -11.06 -17.07
N ALA A 707 3.72 -11.13 -17.40
CA ALA A 707 4.73 -10.23 -16.86
C ALA A 707 4.44 -8.74 -17.18
N ALA A 708 3.96 -8.45 -18.39
CA ALA A 708 3.56 -7.10 -18.79
C ALA A 708 2.34 -6.61 -18.00
N TYR A 709 1.39 -7.50 -17.69
CA TYR A 709 0.25 -7.18 -16.82
C TYR A 709 0.68 -6.75 -15.42
N TYR A 710 1.49 -7.57 -14.73
CA TYR A 710 1.91 -7.25 -13.36
C TYR A 710 2.84 -6.04 -13.28
N SER A 711 3.74 -5.86 -14.24
CA SER A 711 4.59 -4.66 -14.29
C SER A 711 3.77 -3.38 -14.55
N ALA A 712 2.71 -3.44 -15.36
CA ALA A 712 1.83 -2.30 -15.59
C ALA A 712 1.00 -1.96 -14.35
N GLU A 713 0.37 -2.94 -13.73
CA GLU A 713 -0.41 -2.78 -12.49
C GLU A 713 0.43 -2.19 -11.35
N HIS A 714 1.68 -2.63 -11.19
CA HIS A 714 2.57 -2.10 -10.16
C HIS A 714 3.24 -0.76 -10.59
N GLY A 715 3.10 -0.36 -11.85
CA GLY A 715 3.60 0.92 -12.35
C GLY A 715 5.09 0.93 -12.73
N TYR A 716 5.69 -0.21 -13.05
CA TYR A 716 7.05 -0.32 -13.59
C TYR A 716 7.07 -0.06 -15.11
N LEU A 717 6.89 1.22 -15.48
CA LEU A 717 6.79 1.67 -16.87
C LEU A 717 8.00 1.27 -17.73
N ASP A 718 9.21 1.29 -17.18
CA ASP A 718 10.40 0.93 -17.94
C ASP A 718 10.40 -0.56 -18.33
N VAL A 719 9.93 -1.44 -17.43
CA VAL A 719 9.82 -2.88 -17.71
C VAL A 719 8.70 -3.15 -18.72
N THR A 720 7.53 -2.50 -18.59
CA THR A 720 6.42 -2.69 -19.53
C THR A 720 6.80 -2.29 -20.95
N MET A 721 7.48 -1.14 -21.12
CA MET A 721 7.93 -0.68 -22.43
C MET A 721 8.98 -1.61 -23.05
N GLU A 722 9.83 -2.25 -22.24
CA GLU A 722 10.78 -3.25 -22.76
C GLU A 722 10.10 -4.54 -23.18
N LEU A 723 9.16 -5.04 -22.38
CA LEU A 723 8.36 -6.21 -22.76
C LEU A 723 7.60 -5.96 -24.06
N HIS A 724 7.09 -4.73 -24.26
CA HIS A 724 6.46 -4.34 -25.52
C HIS A 724 7.46 -4.36 -26.70
N LYS A 725 8.65 -3.78 -26.54
CA LYS A 725 9.72 -3.84 -27.56
C LYS A 725 10.14 -5.27 -27.92
N MET A 726 9.96 -6.22 -27.01
CA MET A 726 10.23 -7.65 -27.21
C MET A 726 9.10 -8.38 -27.96
N GLY A 727 8.02 -7.69 -28.34
CA GLY A 727 6.93 -8.23 -29.16
C GLY A 727 5.62 -8.50 -28.40
N VAL A 728 5.52 -8.13 -27.11
CA VAL A 728 4.25 -8.23 -26.36
C VAL A 728 3.27 -7.17 -26.86
N ARG A 729 2.11 -7.60 -27.38
CA ARG A 729 1.06 -6.69 -27.83
C ARG A 729 0.41 -5.95 -26.66
N TRP A 730 -0.04 -4.71 -26.92
CA TRP A 730 -0.79 -3.93 -25.93
C TRP A 730 -2.15 -4.56 -25.66
N ARG A 731 -2.44 -4.85 -24.39
CA ARG A 731 -3.81 -5.01 -23.90
C ARG A 731 -4.31 -3.66 -23.41
N LEU A 732 -5.61 -3.38 -23.55
CA LEU A 732 -6.21 -2.12 -23.15
C LEU A 732 -5.84 -1.72 -21.72
N HIS A 733 -5.97 -2.64 -20.77
CA HIS A 733 -5.63 -2.42 -19.37
C HIS A 733 -4.15 -2.03 -19.18
N THR A 734 -3.22 -2.81 -19.75
CA THR A 734 -1.77 -2.54 -19.66
C THR A 734 -1.37 -1.21 -20.27
N TRP A 735 -2.05 -0.82 -21.37
CA TRP A 735 -1.84 0.46 -22.03
C TRP A 735 -2.37 1.63 -21.18
N LEU A 736 -3.58 1.50 -20.60
CA LEU A 736 -4.19 2.51 -19.73
C LEU A 736 -3.34 2.80 -18.49
N GLU A 737 -2.86 1.75 -17.80
CA GLU A 737 -1.98 1.92 -16.64
C GLU A 737 -0.63 2.54 -17.03
N SER A 738 -0.05 2.11 -18.15
CA SER A 738 1.21 2.68 -18.66
C SER A 738 1.05 4.15 -19.02
N LEU A 739 -0.06 4.54 -19.66
CA LEU A 739 -0.37 5.92 -20.01
C LEU A 739 -0.54 6.79 -18.75
N ARG A 740 -1.32 6.30 -17.78
CA ARG A 740 -1.50 6.97 -16.49
C ARG A 740 -0.18 7.18 -15.77
N ARG A 741 0.67 6.14 -15.71
CA ARG A 741 1.96 6.24 -15.02
C ARG A 741 2.89 7.19 -15.76
N ALA A 742 2.90 7.19 -17.09
CA ALA A 742 3.68 8.12 -17.89
C ALA A 742 3.25 9.57 -17.66
N GLN A 743 1.94 9.84 -17.49
CA GLN A 743 1.42 11.15 -17.11
C GLN A 743 1.88 11.57 -15.71
N GLN A 744 1.79 10.69 -14.71
CA GLN A 744 2.21 10.97 -13.34
C GLN A 744 3.71 11.30 -13.26
N LEU A 745 4.54 10.60 -14.04
CA LEU A 745 5.98 10.84 -14.12
C LEU A 745 6.39 11.96 -15.08
N CYS A 746 5.42 12.63 -15.73
CA CYS A 746 5.66 13.66 -16.75
C CYS A 746 6.62 13.22 -17.88
N ARG A 747 6.59 11.95 -18.28
CA ARG A 747 7.46 11.40 -19.35
C ARG A 747 6.83 11.55 -20.72
N TYR A 748 6.98 12.73 -21.31
CA TYR A 748 6.33 13.10 -22.57
C TYR A 748 6.66 12.18 -23.76
N GLU A 749 7.91 11.75 -23.91
CA GLU A 749 8.33 10.86 -25.01
C GLU A 749 7.58 9.52 -25.01
N VAL A 750 7.47 8.90 -23.82
CA VAL A 750 6.76 7.63 -23.65
C VAL A 750 5.26 7.81 -23.88
N MET A 751 4.69 8.93 -23.41
CA MET A 751 3.28 9.26 -23.68
C MET A 751 3.00 9.38 -25.17
N VAL A 752 3.89 10.02 -25.95
CA VAL A 752 3.73 10.13 -27.40
C VAL A 752 3.77 8.75 -28.05
N SER A 753 4.73 7.89 -27.69
CA SER A 753 4.82 6.50 -28.20
C SER A 753 3.54 5.71 -27.92
N LEU A 754 3.08 5.73 -26.67
CA LEU A 754 1.86 5.03 -26.26
C LEU A 754 0.63 5.52 -27.02
N LEU A 755 0.48 6.84 -27.21
CA LEU A 755 -0.64 7.41 -27.94
C LEU A 755 -0.56 7.14 -29.45
N THR A 756 0.64 7.02 -30.02
CA THR A 756 0.81 6.62 -31.43
C THR A 756 0.47 5.16 -31.66
N GLU A 757 0.70 4.31 -30.66
CA GLU A 757 0.46 2.86 -30.73
C GLU A 757 -0.97 2.48 -30.33
N PHE A 758 -1.83 3.43 -29.91
CA PHE A 758 -3.23 3.14 -29.56
C PHE A 758 -4.01 2.35 -30.63
N PRO A 759 -3.87 2.61 -31.95
CA PRO A 759 -4.56 1.83 -32.99
C PRO A 759 -4.12 0.36 -33.08
N SER A 760 -3.06 -0.04 -32.39
CA SER A 760 -2.62 -1.45 -32.32
C SER A 760 -3.46 -2.32 -31.39
N ILE A 761 -4.32 -1.71 -30.57
CA ILE A 761 -5.25 -2.40 -29.66
C ILE A 761 -6.47 -2.84 -30.48
N GLN A 762 -6.81 -4.13 -30.43
CA GLN A 762 -7.97 -4.65 -31.16
C GLN A 762 -9.28 -4.12 -30.57
N THR A 763 -10.26 -3.83 -31.42
CA THR A 763 -11.57 -3.30 -30.99
C THR A 763 -12.36 -4.30 -30.14
N GLU A 764 -12.04 -5.59 -30.24
CA GLU A 764 -12.63 -6.67 -29.42
C GLU A 764 -12.16 -6.63 -27.95
N ASP A 765 -11.01 -5.99 -27.67
CA ASP A 765 -10.44 -5.82 -26.34
C ASP A 765 -10.99 -4.58 -25.60
N TYR A 766 -11.96 -3.86 -26.18
CA TYR A 766 -12.55 -2.67 -25.57
C TYR A 766 -13.41 -3.05 -24.36
N SER A 767 -12.81 -2.92 -23.18
CA SER A 767 -13.49 -3.11 -21.90
C SER A 767 -14.29 -1.87 -21.49
N PRO A 768 -15.31 -2.01 -20.63
CA PRO A 768 -16.04 -0.86 -20.06
C PRO A 768 -15.12 0.11 -19.29
N GLU A 769 -13.90 -0.31 -18.92
CA GLU A 769 -12.91 0.56 -18.29
C GLU A 769 -12.47 1.71 -19.21
N LEU A 770 -12.51 1.52 -20.53
CA LEU A 770 -12.20 2.59 -21.49
C LEU A 770 -13.17 3.75 -21.31
N LEU A 771 -14.45 3.48 -21.11
CA LEU A 771 -15.47 4.53 -20.93
C LEU A 771 -15.43 5.13 -19.52
N SER A 772 -15.31 4.29 -18.49
CA SER A 772 -15.38 4.76 -17.10
C SER A 772 -14.09 5.44 -16.62
N THR A 773 -12.92 5.04 -17.13
CA THR A 773 -11.63 5.56 -16.65
C THR A 773 -10.71 6.04 -17.76
N GLY A 774 -10.70 5.38 -18.93
CA GLY A 774 -9.80 5.73 -20.04
C GLY A 774 -10.13 7.08 -20.67
N VAL A 775 -11.37 7.28 -21.11
CA VAL A 775 -11.83 8.54 -21.72
C VAL A 775 -11.72 9.71 -20.72
N PRO A 776 -12.20 9.60 -19.45
CA PRO A 776 -11.98 10.65 -18.47
C PRO A 776 -10.50 11.01 -18.26
N LEU A 777 -9.62 10.01 -18.23
CA LEU A 777 -8.17 10.22 -18.14
C LEU A 777 -7.65 11.00 -19.37
N MET A 778 -7.99 10.56 -20.58
CA MET A 778 -7.58 11.22 -21.82
C MET A 778 -8.10 12.65 -21.92
N VAL A 779 -9.35 12.90 -21.49
CA VAL A 779 -9.94 14.24 -21.43
C VAL A 779 -9.20 15.10 -20.40
N HIS A 780 -8.93 14.56 -19.21
CA HIS A 780 -8.15 15.25 -18.19
C HIS A 780 -6.73 15.59 -18.68
N MET A 781 -6.09 14.68 -19.42
CA MET A 781 -4.80 14.90 -20.09
C MET A 781 -4.90 15.99 -21.16
N LEU A 782 -6.00 16.04 -21.92
CA LEU A 782 -6.26 17.09 -22.91
C LEU A 782 -6.40 18.48 -22.24
N GLU A 783 -7.06 18.54 -21.08
CA GLU A 783 -7.22 19.77 -20.30
C GLU A 783 -5.90 20.26 -19.73
N THR A 784 -5.12 19.36 -19.13
CA THR A 784 -3.88 19.68 -18.41
C THR A 784 -2.68 19.91 -19.34
N SER A 785 -2.59 19.18 -20.45
CA SER A 785 -1.44 19.24 -21.36
C SER A 785 -1.31 20.59 -22.08
N LYS A 786 -0.07 21.07 -22.18
CA LYS A 786 0.29 22.27 -22.96
C LYS A 786 0.89 21.92 -24.31
N ASP A 787 1.33 20.68 -24.50
CA ASP A 787 2.04 20.25 -25.70
C ASP A 787 1.11 19.93 -26.86
N TYR A 788 1.45 20.50 -28.02
CA TYR A 788 0.67 20.37 -29.24
C TYR A 788 0.64 18.93 -29.76
N VAL A 789 1.77 18.23 -29.73
CA VAL A 789 1.90 16.86 -30.25
C VAL A 789 1.01 15.91 -29.46
N ILE A 790 1.04 16.00 -28.13
CA ILE A 790 0.23 15.17 -27.23
C ILE A 790 -1.26 15.47 -27.45
N THR A 791 -1.65 16.75 -27.53
CA THR A 791 -3.04 17.14 -27.79
C THR A 791 -3.55 16.57 -29.12
N LYS A 792 -2.73 16.61 -30.18
CA LYS A 792 -3.08 16.08 -31.50
C LYS A 792 -3.24 14.56 -31.46
N ARG A 793 -2.36 13.83 -30.77
CA ARG A 793 -2.41 12.38 -30.64
C ARG A 793 -3.57 11.91 -29.75
N LEU A 794 -3.85 12.62 -28.65
CA LEU A 794 -5.04 12.38 -27.81
C LEU A 794 -6.33 12.56 -28.61
N ALA A 795 -6.44 13.61 -29.41
CA ALA A 795 -7.60 13.83 -30.27
C ALA A 795 -7.77 12.71 -31.32
N SER A 796 -6.65 12.24 -31.89
CA SER A 796 -6.65 11.10 -32.81
C SER A 796 -7.15 9.82 -32.12
N ALA A 797 -6.68 9.55 -30.91
CA ALA A 797 -7.10 8.37 -30.14
C ALA A 797 -8.58 8.46 -29.72
N LEU A 798 -9.04 9.61 -29.21
CA LEU A 798 -10.46 9.83 -28.86
C LEU A 798 -11.38 9.67 -30.08
N SER A 799 -10.93 10.14 -31.24
CA SER A 799 -11.70 9.95 -32.46
C SER A 799 -11.76 8.50 -32.91
N HIS A 800 -10.69 7.72 -32.69
CA HIS A 800 -10.69 6.29 -32.97
C HIS A 800 -11.70 5.56 -32.07
N CYS A 801 -11.86 5.98 -30.81
CA CYS A 801 -12.87 5.44 -29.89
C CYS A 801 -14.32 5.73 -30.33
N TYR A 802 -14.58 6.88 -30.96
CA TYR A 802 -15.92 7.27 -31.39
C TYR A 802 -16.38 6.58 -32.68
N GLY A 803 -15.43 6.11 -33.51
CA GLY A 803 -15.71 5.49 -34.79
C GLY A 803 -16.20 6.48 -35.87
N PRO A 804 -16.68 5.99 -37.02
CA PRO A 804 -17.12 6.82 -38.15
C PRO A 804 -18.52 7.44 -37.97
N ALA A 805 -19.12 7.31 -36.78
CA ALA A 805 -20.47 7.82 -36.54
C ALA A 805 -20.50 9.37 -36.54
N PRO A 806 -21.54 10.00 -37.10
CA PRO A 806 -21.69 11.44 -37.06
C PRO A 806 -21.95 11.92 -35.63
N ILE A 807 -21.25 12.97 -35.20
CA ILE A 807 -21.41 13.57 -33.87
C ILE A 807 -22.84 14.15 -33.77
N PRO A 808 -23.63 13.82 -32.73
CA PRO A 808 -24.96 14.39 -32.57
C PRO A 808 -24.88 15.91 -32.50
N ALA A 809 -25.69 16.58 -33.31
CA ALA A 809 -25.80 18.02 -33.29
C ALA A 809 -26.26 18.48 -31.90
N VAL A 810 -25.58 19.49 -31.32
CA VAL A 810 -26.01 20.10 -30.07
C VAL A 810 -27.44 20.62 -30.27
N PRO A 811 -28.42 20.22 -29.45
CA PRO A 811 -29.80 20.63 -29.64
C PRO A 811 -29.89 22.16 -29.56
N PRO A 812 -30.58 22.82 -30.50
CA PRO A 812 -30.88 24.23 -30.36
C PRO A 812 -31.75 24.42 -29.11
N MET A 813 -31.34 25.28 -28.20
CA MET A 813 -32.23 25.68 -27.10
C MET A 813 -33.30 26.60 -27.68
N ASP A 814 -34.57 26.29 -27.42
CA ASP A 814 -35.69 27.19 -27.67
C ASP A 814 -35.48 28.48 -26.87
N VAL A 815 -35.02 29.52 -27.54
CA VAL A 815 -35.00 30.88 -27.00
C VAL A 815 -36.34 31.52 -27.33
N THR A 816 -37.40 31.05 -26.67
CA THR A 816 -38.61 31.85 -26.55
C THR A 816 -38.49 32.71 -25.30
N LEU A 817 -38.88 33.98 -25.45
CA LEU A 817 -39.04 34.98 -24.39
C LEU A 817 -37.74 35.64 -23.87
N SER A 818 -37.19 36.53 -24.69
CA SER A 818 -36.94 37.93 -24.30
C SER A 818 -36.15 38.64 -25.40
N THR A 819 -36.84 39.51 -26.15
CA THR A 819 -36.36 40.62 -27.04
C THR A 819 -37.14 40.73 -28.36
N HIS A 820 -38.47 40.57 -28.30
CA HIS A 820 -39.33 41.06 -29.38
C HIS A 820 -39.44 42.60 -29.43
N LEU A 821 -38.79 43.34 -28.52
CA LEU A 821 -38.90 44.80 -28.41
C LEU A 821 -37.64 45.60 -28.79
N VAL A 822 -36.53 44.95 -29.18
CA VAL A 822 -35.32 45.66 -29.67
C VAL A 822 -35.00 45.32 -31.14
N ALA A 823 -35.48 44.18 -31.64
CA ALA A 823 -35.24 43.72 -33.02
C ALA A 823 -36.02 44.52 -34.10
N ALA A 824 -36.81 45.52 -33.71
CA ALA A 824 -37.62 46.33 -34.63
C ALA A 824 -36.94 47.64 -35.07
N CYS A 825 -35.88 48.11 -34.40
CA CYS A 825 -35.34 49.46 -34.65
C CYS A 825 -34.10 49.53 -35.57
N PHE A 826 -33.44 48.41 -35.89
CA PHE A 826 -32.21 48.42 -36.72
C PHE A 826 -32.17 47.30 -37.78
N ARG A 827 -33.35 46.85 -38.24
CA ARG A 827 -33.40 45.97 -39.42
C ARG A 827 -33.15 46.80 -40.67
N SER A 828 -31.95 46.63 -41.20
CA SER A 828 -31.43 47.26 -42.42
C SER A 828 -30.77 48.61 -42.13
N ASP A 829 -29.45 48.61 -41.97
CA ASP A 829 -28.58 49.18 -43.00
C ASP A 829 -27.10 49.02 -42.64
N SER A 830 -26.33 48.56 -43.62
CA SER A 830 -24.86 48.42 -43.57
C SER A 830 -24.13 49.77 -43.45
N HIS A 831 -24.86 50.89 -43.44
CA HIS A 831 -24.35 52.26 -43.47
C HIS A 831 -23.88 52.80 -42.09
N PHE A 832 -24.27 52.11 -40.99
CA PHE A 832 -23.91 52.49 -39.62
C PHE A 832 -22.60 51.86 -39.11
N LEU A 833 -21.98 50.99 -39.91
CA LEU A 833 -20.80 50.22 -39.52
C LEU A 833 -19.55 50.96 -40.00
N ASP A 834 -18.71 51.40 -39.05
CA ASP A 834 -17.44 52.11 -39.32
C ASP A 834 -17.59 53.47 -40.03
N ASN A 835 -18.59 54.27 -39.61
CA ASN A 835 -18.85 55.60 -40.15
C ASN A 835 -18.37 56.69 -39.17
N GLU A 836 -17.50 57.59 -39.62
CA GLU A 836 -16.86 58.63 -38.80
C GLU A 836 -17.88 59.66 -38.28
N ASP A 837 -18.88 60.02 -39.09
CA ASP A 837 -19.80 61.13 -38.80
C ASP A 837 -20.84 60.82 -37.72
N MET A 838 -21.14 59.53 -37.49
CA MET A 838 -22.26 59.08 -36.65
C MET A 838 -21.79 58.34 -35.40
N SER A 839 -20.48 58.25 -35.16
CA SER A 839 -19.90 57.43 -34.10
C SER A 839 -19.44 58.24 -32.88
N ASP A 840 -19.73 57.72 -31.69
CA ASP A 840 -19.35 58.36 -30.42
C ASP A 840 -18.05 57.79 -29.81
N VAL A 841 -17.56 56.67 -30.36
CA VAL A 841 -16.40 55.93 -29.86
C VAL A 841 -15.49 55.54 -31.01
N THR A 842 -14.19 55.78 -30.82
CA THR A 842 -13.12 55.35 -31.72
C THR A 842 -12.29 54.25 -31.06
N PHE A 843 -11.97 53.21 -31.82
CA PHE A 843 -11.07 52.13 -31.39
C PHE A 843 -9.85 52.11 -32.29
N MET A 844 -8.67 51.81 -31.75
CA MET A 844 -7.46 51.58 -32.55
C MET A 844 -7.24 50.07 -32.69
N VAL A 845 -7.59 49.53 -33.85
CA VAL A 845 -7.48 48.10 -34.13
C VAL A 845 -6.39 47.89 -35.18
N GLU A 846 -5.30 47.21 -34.81
CA GLU A 846 -4.13 46.97 -35.68
C GLU A 846 -3.55 48.26 -36.33
N GLY A 847 -3.59 49.39 -35.61
CA GLY A 847 -3.07 50.68 -36.09
C GLY A 847 -4.04 51.47 -36.99
N ARG A 848 -5.30 51.03 -37.15
CA ARG A 848 -6.35 51.76 -37.88
C ARG A 848 -7.48 52.20 -36.93
N PRO A 849 -8.03 53.42 -37.09
CA PRO A 849 -9.21 53.85 -36.35
C PRO A 849 -10.45 53.10 -36.84
N PHE A 850 -11.28 52.63 -35.90
CA PHE A 850 -12.55 51.95 -36.14
C PHE A 850 -13.67 52.64 -35.34
N PHE A 851 -14.76 53.00 -36.00
CA PHE A 851 -15.80 53.90 -35.48
C PHE A 851 -17.06 53.14 -35.02
N ALA A 852 -17.57 53.42 -33.81
CA ALA A 852 -18.72 52.73 -33.22
C ALA A 852 -19.56 53.59 -32.26
N HIS A 853 -20.73 53.07 -31.87
CA HIS A 853 -21.67 53.77 -30.98
C HIS A 853 -21.61 53.24 -29.53
N ARG A 854 -21.53 54.16 -28.56
CA ARG A 854 -21.38 53.83 -27.13
C ARG A 854 -22.59 53.06 -26.56
N VAL A 855 -23.81 53.41 -27.00
CA VAL A 855 -25.07 52.84 -26.50
C VAL A 855 -25.23 51.35 -26.85
N LEU A 856 -24.80 50.94 -28.04
CA LEU A 856 -24.86 49.54 -28.48
C LEU A 856 -23.85 48.65 -27.74
N LEU A 857 -22.71 49.21 -27.34
CA LEU A 857 -21.72 48.48 -26.55
C LEU A 857 -22.13 48.33 -25.08
N LEU A 858 -22.73 49.38 -24.50
CA LEU A 858 -23.24 49.37 -23.13
C LEU A 858 -24.44 48.43 -22.94
N SER A 859 -25.29 48.29 -23.96
CA SER A 859 -26.45 47.39 -23.92
C SER A 859 -26.11 45.92 -24.17
N ALA A 860 -24.94 45.63 -24.75
CA ALA A 860 -24.57 44.28 -25.18
C ALA A 860 -23.76 43.46 -24.15
N SER A 861 -23.09 44.08 -23.17
CA SER A 861 -22.21 43.40 -22.22
C SER A 861 -22.05 44.14 -20.89
N GLU A 862 -21.96 43.40 -19.78
CA GLU A 862 -21.62 43.97 -18.46
C GLU A 862 -20.12 44.30 -18.34
N ARG A 863 -19.27 43.74 -19.21
CA ARG A 863 -17.82 44.00 -19.20
C ARG A 863 -17.44 45.25 -19.99
N SER A 864 -18.21 45.59 -21.03
CA SER A 864 -18.06 46.88 -21.74
C SER A 864 -18.47 48.05 -20.85
N SER A 865 -19.47 47.88 -19.97
CA SER A 865 -19.81 48.89 -18.97
C SER A 865 -18.67 49.10 -17.96
N ALA A 866 -18.04 48.03 -17.47
CA ALA A 866 -16.88 48.08 -16.57
C ALA A 866 -15.63 48.73 -17.22
N LEU A 867 -15.39 48.48 -18.51
CA LEU A 867 -14.31 49.14 -19.27
C LEU A 867 -14.58 50.64 -19.48
N THR A 868 -15.84 51.05 -19.65
CA THR A 868 -16.21 52.47 -19.76
C THR A 868 -16.30 53.21 -18.41
N LEU A 869 -16.40 52.50 -17.30
CA LEU A 869 -16.51 53.07 -15.94
C LEU A 869 -15.15 53.23 -15.23
N TRP A 870 -14.07 52.60 -15.71
CA TRP A 870 -12.74 52.72 -15.11
C TRP A 870 -12.04 54.06 -15.40
N GLU A 871 -12.50 54.83 -16.39
CA GLU A 871 -11.94 56.15 -16.72
C GLU A 871 -13.02 57.23 -16.77
N THR A 872 -13.64 57.53 -15.63
CA THR A 872 -14.35 58.80 -15.40
C THR A 872 -13.41 59.97 -15.10
N SER A 873 -12.11 59.85 -15.40
CA SER A 873 -11.08 60.86 -15.11
C SER A 873 -10.32 61.38 -16.34
N CYS A 874 -10.94 61.42 -17.52
CA CYS A 874 -10.44 62.22 -18.65
C CYS A 874 -11.61 62.80 -19.46
N TRP A 875 -11.93 64.07 -19.19
CA TRP A 875 -12.80 64.87 -20.04
C TRP A 875 -12.01 65.34 -21.28
N VAL A 876 -12.62 65.19 -22.45
CA VAL A 876 -12.20 65.73 -23.77
C VAL A 876 -10.94 65.09 -24.37
N GLY A 877 -11.13 63.95 -25.04
CA GLY A 877 -10.11 63.40 -25.96
C GLY A 877 -10.51 62.01 -26.46
N LYS A 878 -10.44 61.79 -27.79
CA LYS A 878 -10.70 60.49 -28.46
C LYS A 878 -9.94 59.36 -27.73
N CYS A 879 -10.67 58.42 -27.13
CA CYS A 879 -10.09 57.31 -26.38
C CYS A 879 -9.45 56.28 -27.33
N ASN A 880 -8.12 56.22 -27.40
CA ASN A 880 -7.41 55.23 -28.21
C ASN A 880 -7.28 53.89 -27.48
N TRP A 881 -8.21 52.96 -27.72
CA TRP A 881 -8.09 51.57 -27.27
C TRP A 881 -7.23 50.78 -28.24
N SER A 882 -6.05 50.27 -27.84
CA SER A 882 -5.31 49.31 -28.66
C SER A 882 -5.83 47.89 -28.42
N LEU A 883 -6.77 47.42 -29.24
CA LEU A 883 -7.25 46.04 -29.14
C LEU A 883 -6.31 45.11 -29.92
N VAL A 884 -5.75 44.10 -29.24
CA VAL A 884 -4.99 43.00 -29.87
C VAL A 884 -5.97 41.98 -30.46
N VAL A 885 -6.85 42.45 -31.35
CA VAL A 885 -7.86 41.63 -32.05
C VAL A 885 -7.84 42.02 -33.51
N LYS A 886 -7.91 41.04 -34.43
CA LYS A 886 -7.91 41.33 -35.87
C LYS A 886 -9.12 42.18 -36.26
N LEU A 887 -8.93 43.17 -37.13
CA LEU A 887 -9.98 44.09 -37.59
C LEU A 887 -11.23 43.36 -38.10
N VAL A 888 -11.04 42.25 -38.81
CA VAL A 888 -12.10 41.39 -39.33
C VAL A 888 -13.01 40.84 -38.22
N CYS A 889 -12.46 40.48 -37.05
CA CYS A 889 -13.24 39.96 -35.94
C CYS A 889 -14.09 41.06 -35.27
N VAL A 890 -13.57 42.29 -35.21
CA VAL A 890 -14.28 43.45 -34.65
C VAL A 890 -15.44 43.85 -35.58
N GLN A 891 -15.23 43.85 -36.89
CA GLN A 891 -16.27 44.12 -37.89
C GLN A 891 -17.42 43.11 -37.80
N VAL A 892 -17.10 41.81 -37.70
CA VAL A 892 -18.10 40.73 -37.59
C VAL A 892 -18.84 40.80 -36.26
N MET A 893 -18.13 41.09 -35.15
CA MET A 893 -18.75 41.34 -33.85
C MET A 893 -19.74 42.49 -33.91
N MET A 894 -19.33 43.64 -34.46
CA MET A 894 -20.19 44.81 -34.57
C MET A 894 -21.39 44.54 -35.47
N ARG A 895 -21.21 43.86 -36.60
CA ARG A 895 -22.31 43.45 -37.48
C ARG A 895 -23.37 42.63 -36.74
N SER A 896 -22.95 41.76 -35.81
CA SER A 896 -23.88 40.99 -34.97
C SER A 896 -24.64 41.84 -33.93
N LEU A 897 -24.05 42.94 -33.48
CA LEU A 897 -24.66 43.86 -32.52
C LEU A 897 -25.69 44.78 -33.18
N TYR A 898 -25.37 45.33 -34.37
CA TYR A 898 -26.30 46.20 -35.11
C TYR A 898 -27.53 45.44 -35.63
N CYS A 899 -27.42 44.16 -35.98
CA CYS A 899 -28.54 43.38 -36.49
C CYS A 899 -29.50 42.83 -35.41
N GLY A 900 -29.26 43.09 -34.12
CA GLY A 900 -30.17 42.70 -33.03
C GLY A 900 -30.29 41.18 -32.79
N GLY A 901 -29.48 40.36 -33.47
CA GLY A 901 -29.52 38.90 -33.39
C GLY A 901 -28.62 38.24 -34.44
N THR A 902 -28.37 36.94 -34.25
CA THR A 902 -27.55 36.10 -35.15
C THR A 902 -28.36 35.37 -36.21
N GLU A 903 -29.67 35.64 -36.31
CA GLU A 903 -30.55 35.02 -37.31
C GLU A 903 -30.26 35.62 -38.70
N GLY A 904 -29.62 34.82 -39.56
CA GLY A 904 -29.23 35.20 -40.92
C GLY A 904 -27.72 35.29 -41.16
N MET A 905 -26.89 35.10 -40.13
CA MET A 905 -25.43 35.22 -40.24
C MET A 905 -24.81 33.88 -40.66
N LYS A 906 -24.52 33.71 -41.96
CA LYS A 906 -23.76 32.56 -42.47
C LYS A 906 -22.27 32.77 -42.18
N MET A 907 -21.80 32.24 -41.05
CA MET A 907 -20.38 32.29 -40.66
C MET A 907 -19.62 31.11 -41.26
N SER A 908 -18.43 31.34 -41.81
CA SER A 908 -17.52 30.24 -42.15
C SER A 908 -16.87 29.65 -40.89
N PRO A 909 -16.53 28.35 -40.86
CA PRO A 909 -15.90 27.72 -39.69
C PRO A 909 -14.54 28.34 -39.31
N SER A 910 -13.80 28.88 -40.29
CA SER A 910 -12.55 29.61 -40.08
C SER A 910 -12.73 30.99 -39.42
N GLU A 911 -13.89 31.61 -39.60
CA GLU A 911 -14.24 32.88 -38.93
C GLU A 911 -14.78 32.60 -37.53
N ALA A 912 -15.63 31.58 -37.38
CA ALA A 912 -16.18 31.18 -36.09
C ALA A 912 -15.10 30.79 -35.06
N THR A 913 -14.04 30.08 -35.48
CA THR A 913 -12.89 29.75 -34.61
C THR A 913 -12.12 30.98 -34.13
N LYS A 914 -11.99 32.02 -34.96
CA LYS A 914 -11.30 33.29 -34.62
C LYS A 914 -12.20 34.22 -33.80
N LEU A 915 -13.52 34.16 -34.00
CA LEU A 915 -14.50 35.00 -33.35
C LEU A 915 -14.89 34.51 -31.95
N LEU A 916 -14.86 33.20 -31.70
CA LEU A 916 -15.24 32.59 -30.42
C LEU A 916 -14.48 33.18 -29.20
N PRO A 917 -13.13 33.38 -29.25
CA PRO A 917 -12.41 34.02 -28.13
C PRO A 917 -12.80 35.48 -27.93
N VAL A 918 -13.12 36.20 -29.01
CA VAL A 918 -13.51 37.62 -29.00
C VAL A 918 -14.92 37.77 -28.42
N ALA A 919 -15.87 36.94 -28.86
CA ALA A 919 -17.22 36.90 -28.32
C ALA A 919 -17.22 36.57 -26.81
N ALA A 920 -16.34 35.66 -26.38
CA ALA A 920 -16.16 35.33 -24.96
C ALA A 920 -15.50 36.46 -24.15
N PHE A 921 -14.49 37.14 -24.71
CA PHE A 921 -13.83 38.27 -24.06
C PHE A 921 -14.82 39.39 -23.73
N PHE A 922 -15.68 39.73 -24.70
CA PHE A 922 -16.73 40.73 -24.57
C PHE A 922 -18.02 40.19 -23.91
N GLN A 923 -18.07 38.92 -23.47
CA GLN A 923 -19.24 38.28 -22.85
C GLN A 923 -20.53 38.29 -23.70
N LEU A 924 -20.40 38.30 -25.03
CA LEU A 924 -21.54 38.33 -25.97
C LEU A 924 -22.19 36.95 -26.08
N ARG A 925 -23.09 36.61 -25.15
CA ARG A 925 -23.71 35.27 -25.03
C ARG A 925 -24.37 34.76 -26.31
N ARG A 926 -25.01 35.64 -27.09
CA ARG A 926 -25.70 35.29 -28.36
C ARG A 926 -24.71 34.94 -29.48
N LEU A 927 -23.72 35.81 -29.71
CA LEU A 927 -22.67 35.59 -30.70
C LEU A 927 -21.82 34.36 -30.36
N GLN A 928 -21.54 34.17 -29.07
CA GLN A 928 -20.83 33.01 -28.57
C GLN A 928 -21.57 31.71 -28.87
N ARG A 929 -22.88 31.64 -28.57
CA ARG A 929 -23.70 30.45 -28.89
C ARG A 929 -23.77 30.20 -30.40
N CYS A 930 -23.93 31.23 -31.22
CA CYS A 930 -23.92 31.08 -32.67
C CYS A 930 -22.58 30.50 -33.17
N CYS A 931 -21.45 30.97 -32.64
CA CYS A 931 -20.14 30.39 -32.93
C CYS A 931 -20.06 28.92 -32.47
N GLU A 932 -20.56 28.60 -31.27
CA GLU A 932 -20.60 27.22 -30.74
C GLU A 932 -21.45 26.29 -31.64
N THR A 933 -22.59 26.76 -32.16
CA THR A 933 -23.47 26.01 -33.08
C THR A 933 -22.84 25.82 -34.46
N THR A 934 -22.20 26.84 -35.04
CA THR A 934 -21.51 26.68 -36.33
C THR A 934 -20.27 25.78 -36.22
N LEU A 935 -19.56 25.85 -35.09
CA LEU A 935 -18.40 24.98 -34.82
C LEU A 935 -18.81 23.54 -34.53
N SER A 936 -19.95 23.30 -33.89
CA SER A 936 -20.47 21.94 -33.67
C SER A 936 -20.92 21.28 -34.98
N GLN A 937 -21.54 22.05 -35.88
CA GLN A 937 -21.97 21.57 -37.21
C GLN A 937 -20.81 21.30 -38.18
N SER A 938 -19.64 21.91 -37.96
CA SER A 938 -18.45 21.78 -38.82
C SER A 938 -17.34 20.92 -38.19
N LEU A 939 -17.64 20.21 -37.11
CA LEU A 939 -16.65 19.43 -36.37
C LEU A 939 -16.25 18.18 -37.15
N THR A 940 -15.06 18.21 -37.75
CA THR A 940 -14.45 17.06 -38.44
C THR A 940 -13.17 16.62 -37.73
N LEU A 941 -12.73 15.39 -37.98
CA LEU A 941 -11.51 14.79 -37.42
C LEU A 941 -10.26 15.68 -37.63
N SER A 942 -10.17 16.34 -38.79
CA SER A 942 -9.08 17.26 -39.13
C SER A 942 -9.16 18.60 -38.38
N ASN A 943 -10.38 19.05 -38.04
CA ASN A 943 -10.63 20.38 -37.49
C ASN A 943 -10.83 20.37 -35.96
N ALA A 944 -11.16 19.24 -35.35
CA ALA A 944 -11.49 19.11 -33.93
C ALA A 944 -10.39 19.66 -32.99
N VAL A 945 -9.12 19.43 -33.30
CA VAL A 945 -7.98 19.97 -32.51
C VAL A 945 -7.94 21.50 -32.56
N SER A 946 -8.18 22.08 -33.75
CA SER A 946 -8.17 23.54 -33.94
C SER A 946 -9.35 24.22 -33.21
N VAL A 947 -10.53 23.59 -33.24
CA VAL A 947 -11.72 24.05 -32.54
C VAL A 947 -11.52 23.96 -31.03
N TYR A 948 -10.94 22.87 -30.53
CA TYR A 948 -10.60 22.72 -29.12
C TYR A 948 -9.59 23.76 -28.64
N GLN A 949 -8.58 24.10 -29.44
CA GLN A 949 -7.62 25.15 -29.09
C GLN A 949 -8.29 26.53 -28.95
N ALA A 950 -9.15 26.90 -29.90
CA ALA A 950 -9.94 28.12 -29.81
C ALA A 950 -10.81 28.14 -28.56
N ALA A 951 -11.40 27.00 -28.19
CA ALA A 951 -12.16 26.84 -26.96
C ALA A 951 -11.29 26.84 -25.69
N LYS A 952 -10.05 26.32 -25.72
CA LYS A 952 -9.14 26.31 -24.56
C LYS A 952 -8.63 27.70 -24.20
N VAL A 953 -8.44 28.57 -25.20
CA VAL A 953 -8.12 29.99 -25.00
C VAL A 953 -9.19 30.67 -24.12
N ARG A 954 -10.46 30.27 -24.19
CA ARG A 954 -11.55 30.69 -23.28
C ARG A 954 -11.23 30.48 -21.80
N LYS A 955 -10.65 29.33 -21.41
CA LYS A 955 -10.26 29.05 -20.02
C LYS A 955 -9.07 29.92 -19.57
N ARG A 956 -8.13 30.25 -20.47
CA ARG A 956 -7.01 31.16 -20.17
C ARG A 956 -7.47 32.60 -19.92
N PHE A 957 -8.54 33.08 -20.56
CA PHE A 957 -9.09 34.42 -20.32
C PHE A 957 -9.94 34.56 -19.04
N ARG A 958 -10.21 33.45 -18.33
CA ARG A 958 -10.80 33.47 -16.98
C ARG A 958 -9.78 33.70 -15.86
N ARG A 959 -8.49 33.93 -16.16
CA ARG A 959 -7.43 34.15 -15.15
C ARG A 959 -7.37 35.53 -14.50
N PHE A 960 -8.44 36.31 -14.55
CA PHE A 960 -8.65 37.43 -13.63
C PHE A 960 -10.03 37.28 -12.99
N ARG A 961 -10.00 36.78 -11.74
CA ARG A 961 -11.02 36.70 -10.68
C ARG A 961 -12.45 36.31 -11.09
N SER A 962 -12.80 35.05 -10.84
CA SER A 962 -13.70 34.58 -9.75
C SER A 962 -13.95 33.10 -9.95
#